data_AF-A0A9D8AHI7-F1
#
_entry.id   AF-A0A9D8AHI7-F1
#
_cell.length_a   1.000
_cell.length_b   1.000
_cell.length_c   1.000
_cell.angle_alpha   90.00
_cell.angle_beta   90.00
_cell.angle_gamma   90.00
#
_symmetry.space_group_name_H-M   'P 1'
#
loop_
_entity.id
_entity.type
_entity.pdbx_description
1 polymer ?
#
loop_
_entity_poly.entity_id
_entity_poly.type
_entity_poly.pdbx_seq_one_letter_code
_entity_poly.pdbx_strand_id
1 'polypeptide(L)'
;MREYKGIERRKYIRLQSVFPVGFKLLSLDGQNVLSEALQGFTADVSKGGILLRANNLDSQLTDMIEKKTAKISLDIEIPVGSKPIEAISSVVWIRIIREAKKSICFIGLSFEKIGDKDRRRLVGYAGSLYRAPKLMAALLLAMLIALGSNRADEIKLRRKNRLIVQELGEVIEKRSAILELIEKASQEKGLLLTRLELQEENVAMIEEEKRKLAAKEKELNETAQDMEILKAQLDMSRRSLESLEALLQEANSDKESLDGKLAEIALQEEKRKNELRKIEEKRKRLEEATVENMYRWLKSHQNRRTGLVTSYEGDSALKNTAFTYDQALIAQVFLLEDDAESAKSIFDFYQYKAKRYEGGFVNAYASTNGAVIEGTVHCGPNLWLGIALMQYMDKTGDKGYLMLAKDIGDWVIDIQKKDSDYGIRGGPDVAWYSTEHNLDAYAYFEMLYEKTGDIKYREAADRTLSWIARYAYTGSGGRIRRGKGDSTIATDTFAWSIAAIGPKTLLDVGMDPDAIMKFAEDNCKTAVDFVRPDGKIVKVTGFDFAKHKNLGRGGVVSSEWTAQMIVSLKMMSNFYLDLGDNEKAGVYYDKAQFYLNELEKMVITSPSRSGQGGGCLPYATQGNADTGHGWRTPGGKDTGSVSGTAYGVFAIKGYNPLKLPPTEN
;
A
#
# COMPACT_ATOMS: atom_id res chain seq x y z
N MET A 1 34.79 -42.48 -63.56
CA MET A 1 33.64 -41.75 -64.12
C MET A 1 32.42 -42.00 -63.24
N ARG A 2 31.53 -41.00 -63.17
CA ARG A 2 30.28 -40.88 -62.39
C ARG A 2 29.47 -42.20 -62.41
N GLU A 3 28.72 -42.57 -61.38
CA GLU A 3 27.54 -41.85 -60.87
C GLU A 3 27.18 -42.27 -59.43
N TYR A 4 26.71 -41.32 -58.62
CA TYR A 4 25.56 -41.60 -57.76
C TYR A 4 24.48 -40.57 -58.07
N LYS A 5 23.67 -40.87 -59.09
CA LYS A 5 22.37 -40.25 -59.34
C LYS A 5 21.32 -41.31 -59.00
N GLY A 6 20.64 -41.14 -57.87
CA GLY A 6 19.55 -42.02 -57.45
C GLY A 6 19.03 -41.65 -56.07
N ILE A 7 17.73 -41.37 -56.01
CA ILE A 7 16.88 -41.07 -54.85
C ILE A 7 17.26 -41.94 -53.65
N GLU A 8 17.42 -41.35 -52.46
CA GLU A 8 17.85 -42.00 -51.22
C GLU A 8 17.10 -43.33 -50.96
N ARG A 9 17.71 -44.46 -51.34
CA ARG A 9 17.12 -45.82 -51.24
C ARG A 9 17.21 -46.45 -49.84
N ARG A 10 17.40 -45.64 -48.79
CA ARG A 10 17.77 -46.13 -47.46
C ARG A 10 16.54 -46.27 -46.57
N LYS A 11 16.45 -47.41 -45.87
CA LYS A 11 15.34 -47.77 -44.97
C LYS A 11 15.20 -46.85 -43.73
N TYR A 12 16.24 -46.10 -43.35
CA TYR A 12 16.28 -45.29 -42.13
C TYR A 12 17.06 -43.97 -42.28
N ILE A 13 16.61 -42.93 -41.56
CA ILE A 13 17.26 -41.61 -41.47
C ILE A 13 18.58 -41.72 -40.69
N ARG A 14 19.63 -41.07 -41.19
CA ARG A 14 20.93 -40.95 -40.52
C ARG A 14 20.98 -39.69 -39.66
N LEU A 15 21.44 -39.84 -38.43
CA LEU A 15 21.67 -38.76 -37.49
C LEU A 15 23.18 -38.61 -37.33
N GLN A 16 23.72 -37.46 -37.68
CA GLN A 16 25.14 -37.16 -37.44
C GLN A 16 25.35 -37.09 -35.93
N SER A 17 26.10 -38.05 -35.40
CA SER A 17 26.32 -38.19 -33.96
C SER A 17 27.62 -38.94 -33.75
N VAL A 18 28.44 -38.44 -32.83
CA VAL A 18 29.78 -38.96 -32.55
C VAL A 18 29.76 -39.61 -31.17
N PHE A 19 29.85 -40.93 -31.16
CA PHE A 19 29.95 -41.76 -29.97
C PHE A 19 31.26 -42.56 -30.02
N PRO A 20 31.98 -42.71 -28.91
CA PRO A 20 33.09 -43.67 -28.83
C PRO A 20 32.57 -45.09 -29.07
N VAL A 21 33.33 -45.87 -29.82
CA VAL A 21 33.01 -47.26 -30.13
C VAL A 21 34.25 -48.11 -29.92
N GLY A 22 34.18 -49.03 -28.96
CA GLY A 22 35.07 -50.18 -28.91
C GLY A 22 34.60 -51.21 -29.92
N PHE A 23 35.51 -51.84 -30.67
CA PHE A 23 35.11 -52.89 -31.61
C PHE A 23 36.16 -53.98 -31.78
N LYS A 24 35.70 -55.17 -32.13
CA LYS A 24 36.52 -56.36 -32.40
C LYS A 24 36.04 -57.05 -33.67
N LEU A 25 36.96 -57.62 -34.43
CA LEU A 25 36.64 -58.47 -35.58
C LEU A 25 36.31 -59.87 -35.09
N LEU A 26 35.24 -60.45 -35.61
CA LEU A 26 34.79 -61.81 -35.34
C LEU A 26 34.81 -62.63 -36.63
N SER A 27 34.96 -63.95 -36.51
CA SER A 27 34.71 -64.88 -37.62
C SER A 27 33.28 -64.76 -38.14
N LEU A 28 33.03 -65.24 -39.36
CA LEU A 28 31.70 -65.14 -40.00
C LEU A 28 30.59 -65.87 -39.21
N ASP A 29 30.94 -66.90 -38.45
CA ASP A 29 30.06 -67.59 -37.50
C ASP A 29 29.77 -66.79 -36.21
N GLY A 30 30.52 -65.71 -35.97
CA GLY A 30 30.39 -64.84 -34.80
C GLY A 30 30.97 -65.39 -33.50
N GLN A 31 31.70 -66.52 -33.53
CA GLN A 31 32.15 -67.22 -32.31
C GLN A 31 33.61 -66.92 -31.93
N ASN A 32 34.52 -66.76 -32.90
CA ASN A 32 35.94 -66.54 -32.64
C ASN A 32 36.32 -65.06 -32.80
N VAL A 33 37.08 -64.52 -31.85
CA VAL A 33 37.62 -63.16 -31.90
C VAL A 33 38.91 -63.16 -32.72
N LEU A 34 38.94 -62.35 -33.79
CA LEU A 34 40.01 -62.29 -34.79
C LEU A 34 40.93 -61.07 -34.63
N SER A 35 40.61 -60.14 -33.73
CA SER A 35 41.44 -58.95 -33.46
C SER A 35 41.48 -58.61 -31.98
N GLU A 36 42.52 -57.86 -31.58
CA GLU A 36 42.51 -57.11 -30.34
C GLU A 36 41.39 -56.05 -30.32
N ALA A 37 41.13 -55.46 -29.16
CA ALA A 37 40.13 -54.41 -29.00
C ALA A 37 40.60 -53.12 -29.69
N LEU A 38 39.84 -52.67 -30.69
CA LEU A 38 40.09 -51.45 -31.44
C LEU A 38 39.12 -50.35 -31.02
N GLN A 39 39.48 -49.11 -31.32
CA GLN A 39 38.65 -47.94 -31.00
C GLN A 39 38.35 -47.12 -32.25
N GLY A 40 37.14 -46.58 -32.28
CA GLY A 40 36.67 -45.67 -33.32
C GLY A 40 35.55 -44.78 -32.81
N PHE A 41 35.00 -44.00 -33.73
CA PHE A 41 33.89 -43.11 -33.45
C PHE A 41 32.78 -43.31 -34.47
N THR A 42 31.53 -43.19 -34.06
CA THR A 42 30.44 -43.05 -35.02
C THR A 42 30.57 -41.71 -35.75
N ALA A 43 30.30 -41.69 -37.05
CA ALA A 43 30.08 -40.46 -37.82
C ALA A 43 28.57 -40.20 -38.02
N ASP A 44 27.85 -41.27 -38.37
CA ASP A 44 26.40 -41.28 -38.54
C ASP A 44 25.78 -42.50 -37.83
N VAL A 45 24.57 -42.34 -37.32
CA VAL A 45 23.80 -43.40 -36.65
C VAL A 45 22.41 -43.52 -37.25
N SER A 46 21.91 -44.75 -37.42
CA SER A 46 20.55 -45.03 -37.89
C SER A 46 19.96 -46.25 -37.19
N LYS A 47 18.65 -46.52 -37.37
CA LYS A 47 18.02 -47.73 -36.83
C LYS A 47 18.62 -49.04 -37.38
N GLY A 48 19.25 -48.99 -38.55
CA GLY A 48 19.77 -50.18 -39.25
C GLY A 48 21.28 -50.35 -39.17
N GLY A 49 22.02 -49.40 -38.61
CA GLY A 49 23.48 -49.45 -38.60
C GLY A 49 24.15 -48.11 -38.32
N ILE A 50 25.47 -48.12 -38.27
CA ILE A 50 26.33 -46.96 -38.02
C ILE A 50 27.38 -46.79 -39.11
N LEU A 51 27.89 -45.56 -39.26
CA LEU A 51 29.14 -45.30 -39.96
C LEU A 51 30.25 -45.23 -38.92
N LEU A 52 31.16 -46.19 -38.92
CA LEU A 52 32.30 -46.24 -38.02
C LEU A 52 33.51 -45.57 -38.67
N ARG A 53 34.14 -44.64 -37.94
CA ARG A 53 35.42 -44.02 -38.31
C ARG A 53 36.50 -44.58 -37.39
N ALA A 54 37.46 -45.27 -37.96
CA ALA A 54 38.66 -45.76 -37.26
C ALA A 54 39.92 -45.18 -37.91
N ASN A 55 40.95 -44.96 -37.11
CA ASN A 55 42.22 -44.41 -37.59
C ASN A 55 43.32 -45.47 -37.48
N ASN A 56 44.24 -45.51 -38.45
CA ASN A 56 45.44 -46.33 -38.42
C ASN A 56 45.18 -47.83 -38.19
N LEU A 57 44.20 -48.39 -38.90
CA LEU A 57 43.98 -49.84 -38.91
C LEU A 57 45.15 -50.56 -39.58
N ASP A 58 45.56 -51.69 -39.01
CA ASP A 58 46.58 -52.54 -39.61
C ASP A 58 46.10 -53.08 -40.97
N SER A 59 47.07 -53.33 -41.86
CA SER A 59 46.87 -53.80 -43.22
C SER A 59 46.16 -55.16 -43.29
N GLN A 60 46.45 -56.09 -42.37
CA GLN A 60 45.78 -57.40 -42.33
C GLN A 60 44.30 -57.28 -41.95
N LEU A 61 44.00 -56.45 -40.94
CA LEU A 61 42.63 -56.20 -40.49
C LEU A 61 41.81 -55.44 -41.54
N THR A 62 42.46 -54.51 -42.25
CA THR A 62 41.86 -53.76 -43.35
C THR A 62 41.45 -54.69 -44.50
N ASP A 63 42.32 -55.63 -44.88
CA ASP A 63 42.04 -56.65 -45.89
C ASP A 63 40.84 -57.53 -45.53
N MET A 64 40.72 -57.93 -44.26
CA MET A 64 39.60 -58.73 -43.77
C MET A 64 38.26 -57.99 -43.83
N ILE A 65 38.27 -56.68 -43.54
CA ILE A 65 37.07 -55.82 -43.62
C ILE A 65 36.70 -55.56 -45.09
N GLU A 66 37.68 -55.34 -45.97
CA GLU A 66 37.46 -55.07 -47.40
C GLU A 66 36.94 -56.30 -48.14
N LYS A 67 37.50 -57.49 -47.85
CA LYS A 67 37.05 -58.78 -48.39
C LYS A 67 35.77 -59.32 -47.71
N LYS A 68 35.25 -58.60 -46.70
CA LYS A 68 34.05 -58.95 -45.91
C LYS A 68 34.11 -60.35 -45.29
N THR A 69 35.31 -60.77 -44.88
CA THR A 69 35.55 -62.09 -44.28
C THR A 69 35.41 -62.11 -42.77
N ALA A 70 34.97 -61.01 -42.16
CA ALA A 70 34.77 -60.87 -40.72
C ALA A 70 33.51 -60.05 -40.39
N LYS A 71 32.88 -60.37 -39.26
CA LYS A 71 31.84 -59.55 -38.62
C LYS A 71 32.49 -58.60 -37.62
N ILE A 72 31.78 -57.56 -37.22
CA ILE A 72 32.28 -56.59 -36.24
C ILE A 72 31.36 -56.58 -35.03
N SER A 73 31.93 -56.93 -33.87
CA SER A 73 31.32 -56.68 -32.56
C SER A 73 31.58 -55.23 -32.18
N LEU A 74 30.54 -54.52 -31.74
CA LEU A 74 30.55 -53.11 -31.38
C LEU A 74 30.11 -52.93 -29.94
N ASP A 75 30.87 -52.13 -29.20
CA ASP A 75 30.55 -51.61 -27.88
C ASP A 75 30.42 -50.08 -28.00
N ILE A 76 29.21 -49.59 -28.24
CA ILE A 76 28.93 -48.17 -28.48
C ILE A 76 28.67 -47.47 -27.14
N GLU A 77 29.55 -46.55 -26.78
CA GLU A 77 29.42 -45.80 -25.53
C GLU A 77 28.51 -44.58 -25.72
N ILE A 78 27.35 -44.59 -25.05
CA ILE A 78 26.45 -43.45 -24.99
C ILE A 78 26.58 -42.80 -23.62
N PRO A 79 26.85 -41.47 -23.53
CA PRO A 79 27.08 -40.77 -22.26
C PRO A 79 25.98 -40.97 -21.21
N VAL A 80 24.73 -41.15 -21.63
CA VAL A 80 23.58 -41.36 -20.75
C VAL A 80 23.20 -42.85 -20.74
N GLY A 81 23.91 -43.62 -19.93
CA GLY A 81 23.49 -44.94 -19.44
C GLY A 81 24.64 -45.79 -18.91
N SER A 82 24.32 -46.74 -18.03
CA SER A 82 25.32 -47.48 -17.23
C SER A 82 26.08 -48.58 -17.97
N LYS A 83 25.67 -48.95 -19.19
CA LYS A 83 26.33 -49.97 -20.01
C LYS A 83 26.48 -49.52 -21.48
N PRO A 84 27.59 -49.89 -22.15
CA PRO A 84 27.72 -49.75 -23.60
C PRO A 84 26.62 -50.51 -24.34
N ILE A 85 26.31 -50.06 -25.56
CA ILE A 85 25.40 -50.78 -26.45
C ILE A 85 26.20 -51.80 -27.23
N GLU A 86 25.90 -53.07 -26.97
CA GLU A 86 26.51 -54.20 -27.66
C GLU A 86 25.74 -54.52 -28.95
N ALA A 87 26.45 -54.60 -30.08
CA ALA A 87 25.85 -54.96 -31.36
C ALA A 87 26.82 -55.74 -32.25
N ILE A 88 26.30 -56.74 -32.99
CA ILE A 88 27.05 -57.44 -34.03
C ILE A 88 26.59 -56.90 -35.38
N SER A 89 27.55 -56.50 -36.21
CA SER A 89 27.31 -55.86 -37.49
C SER A 89 28.09 -56.50 -38.63
N SER A 90 27.49 -56.44 -39.81
CA SER A 90 28.13 -56.82 -41.07
C SER A 90 28.63 -55.60 -41.84
N VAL A 91 29.76 -55.77 -42.54
CA VAL A 91 30.39 -54.72 -43.33
C VAL A 91 29.65 -54.55 -44.65
N VAL A 92 29.06 -53.37 -44.85
CA VAL A 92 28.34 -53.03 -46.09
C VAL A 92 29.33 -52.49 -47.13
N TRP A 93 30.20 -51.56 -46.71
CA TRP A 93 31.25 -50.96 -47.54
C TRP A 93 32.37 -50.39 -46.66
N ILE A 94 33.55 -50.21 -47.26
CA ILE A 94 34.71 -49.56 -46.65
C ILE A 94 35.23 -48.47 -47.58
N ARG A 95 35.70 -47.35 -47.02
CA ARG A 95 36.42 -46.31 -47.74
C ARG A 95 37.62 -45.86 -46.92
N ILE A 96 38.80 -45.96 -47.52
CA ILE A 96 40.06 -45.59 -46.88
C ILE A 96 40.56 -44.29 -47.51
N ILE A 97 40.90 -43.32 -46.68
CA ILE A 97 41.54 -42.07 -47.09
C ILE A 97 42.95 -42.09 -46.50
N ARG A 98 43.97 -42.10 -47.37
CA ARG A 98 45.39 -42.08 -46.97
C ARG A 98 45.91 -40.66 -47.11
N GLU A 99 46.27 -40.03 -45.99
CA GLU A 99 47.01 -38.77 -45.95
C GLU A 99 48.41 -39.04 -45.39
N ALA A 100 49.41 -38.23 -45.76
CA ALA A 100 50.86 -38.50 -45.69
C ALA A 100 51.43 -39.19 -44.42
N LYS A 101 50.74 -39.17 -43.27
CA LYS A 101 51.11 -39.88 -42.03
C LYS A 101 49.93 -40.55 -41.27
N LYS A 102 48.71 -40.59 -41.82
CA LYS A 102 47.52 -41.17 -41.16
C LYS A 102 46.58 -41.83 -42.18
N SER A 103 46.09 -43.02 -41.86
CA SER A 103 44.99 -43.64 -42.61
C SER A 103 43.69 -43.48 -41.84
N ILE A 104 42.67 -42.89 -42.47
CA ILE A 104 41.32 -42.80 -41.90
C ILE A 104 40.44 -43.78 -42.66
N CYS A 105 39.83 -44.70 -41.93
CA CYS A 105 38.94 -45.71 -42.46
C CYS A 105 37.50 -45.41 -42.07
N PHE A 106 36.64 -45.27 -43.08
CA PHE A 106 35.19 -45.16 -42.92
C PHE A 106 34.55 -46.50 -43.29
N ILE A 107 33.87 -47.12 -42.32
CA ILE A 107 33.26 -48.45 -42.47
C ILE A 107 31.76 -48.29 -42.29
N GLY A 108 31.00 -48.58 -43.35
CA GLY A 108 29.55 -48.65 -43.28
C GLY A 108 29.10 -49.98 -42.70
N LEU A 109 28.48 -49.96 -41.52
CA LEU A 109 28.05 -51.15 -40.80
C LEU A 109 26.53 -51.27 -40.80
N SER A 110 26.02 -52.49 -40.97
CA SER A 110 24.59 -52.82 -40.79
C SER A 110 24.45 -53.74 -39.60
N PHE A 111 23.55 -53.41 -38.66
CA PHE A 111 23.28 -54.23 -37.49
C PHE A 111 22.63 -55.56 -37.91
N GLU A 112 23.22 -56.68 -37.50
CA GLU A 112 22.61 -58.01 -37.59
C GLU A 112 21.93 -58.39 -36.28
N LYS A 113 22.60 -58.11 -35.16
CA LYS A 113 22.09 -58.37 -33.81
C LYS A 113 22.29 -57.13 -32.95
N ILE A 114 21.19 -56.53 -32.52
CA ILE A 114 21.15 -55.43 -31.55
C ILE A 114 19.86 -55.58 -30.76
N GLY A 115 19.90 -55.40 -29.44
CA GLY A 115 18.70 -55.44 -28.62
C GLY A 115 17.72 -54.32 -29.02
N ASP A 116 16.41 -54.60 -29.05
CA ASP A 116 15.39 -53.59 -29.39
C ASP A 116 15.40 -52.39 -28.44
N LYS A 117 15.77 -52.62 -27.17
CA LYS A 117 15.96 -51.57 -26.16
C LYS A 117 17.15 -50.68 -26.51
N ASP A 118 18.28 -51.27 -26.88
CA ASP A 118 19.50 -50.54 -27.21
C ASP A 118 19.39 -49.81 -28.55
N ARG A 119 18.73 -50.41 -29.55
CA ARG A 119 18.42 -49.73 -30.82
C ARG A 119 17.58 -48.47 -30.59
N ARG A 120 16.58 -48.54 -29.71
CA ARG A 120 15.76 -47.38 -29.32
C ARG A 120 16.58 -46.34 -28.54
N ARG A 121 17.46 -46.77 -27.64
CA ARG A 121 18.37 -45.89 -26.87
C ARG A 121 19.32 -45.13 -27.80
N LEU A 122 19.97 -45.83 -28.74
CA LEU A 122 20.92 -45.26 -29.70
C LEU A 122 20.29 -44.18 -30.59
N VAL A 123 19.19 -44.53 -31.27
CA VAL A 123 18.49 -43.60 -32.17
C VAL A 123 17.76 -42.50 -31.40
N GLY A 124 17.20 -42.83 -30.23
CA GLY A 124 16.55 -41.87 -29.35
C GLY A 124 17.52 -40.80 -28.87
N TYR A 125 18.72 -41.18 -28.42
CA TYR A 125 19.75 -40.26 -27.96
C TYR A 125 20.30 -39.40 -29.09
N ALA A 126 20.70 -40.00 -30.22
CA ALA A 126 21.12 -39.25 -31.40
C ALA A 126 20.04 -38.27 -31.89
N GLY A 127 18.76 -38.68 -31.85
CA GLY A 127 17.64 -37.84 -32.23
C GLY A 127 17.34 -36.73 -31.21
N SER A 128 17.73 -36.91 -29.95
CA SER A 128 17.67 -35.88 -28.91
C SER A 128 18.76 -34.84 -29.11
N LEU A 129 19.99 -35.23 -29.46
CA LEU A 129 21.09 -34.29 -29.74
C LEU A 129 20.77 -33.32 -30.88
N TYR A 130 20.01 -33.77 -31.88
CA TYR A 130 19.58 -32.91 -32.99
C TYR A 130 18.41 -31.98 -32.63
N ARG A 131 17.45 -32.44 -31.81
CA ARG A 131 16.24 -31.68 -31.46
C ARG A 131 16.42 -30.76 -30.25
N ALA A 132 17.26 -31.14 -29.30
CA ALA A 132 17.46 -30.42 -28.04
C ALA A 132 17.89 -28.96 -28.24
N PRO A 133 18.85 -28.61 -29.14
CA PRO A 133 19.20 -27.21 -29.36
C PRO A 133 18.04 -26.36 -29.88
N LYS A 134 17.20 -26.91 -30.77
CA LYS A 134 16.01 -26.21 -31.31
C LYS A 134 14.93 -26.02 -30.25
N LEU A 135 14.70 -27.05 -29.42
CA LEU A 135 13.76 -26.95 -28.29
C LEU A 135 14.25 -25.95 -27.25
N MET A 136 15.55 -25.97 -26.92
CA MET A 136 16.15 -24.99 -26.01
C MET A 136 16.05 -23.56 -26.56
N ALA A 137 16.31 -23.35 -27.85
CA ALA A 137 16.15 -22.06 -28.48
C ALA A 137 14.68 -21.58 -28.46
N ALA A 138 13.72 -22.48 -28.71
CA ALA A 138 12.30 -22.16 -28.62
C ALA A 138 11.86 -21.83 -27.18
N LEU A 139 12.36 -22.56 -26.18
CA LEU A 139 12.11 -22.28 -24.76
C LEU A 139 12.71 -20.93 -24.33
N LEU A 140 13.94 -20.64 -24.76
CA LEU A 140 14.57 -19.34 -24.51
C LEU A 140 13.79 -18.20 -25.16
N LEU A 141 13.34 -18.37 -26.40
CA LEU A 141 12.50 -17.38 -27.08
C LEU A 141 11.16 -17.18 -26.37
N ALA A 142 10.50 -18.27 -25.95
CA ALA A 142 9.26 -18.20 -25.18
C ALA A 142 9.47 -17.48 -23.83
N MET A 143 10.59 -17.74 -23.15
CA MET A 143 10.95 -17.05 -21.92
C MET A 143 11.22 -15.56 -22.15
N LEU A 144 11.91 -15.18 -23.23
CA LEU A 144 12.13 -13.78 -23.60
C LEU A 144 10.82 -13.05 -23.94
N ILE A 145 9.92 -13.71 -24.69
CA ILE A 145 8.58 -13.18 -24.99
C ILE A 145 7.81 -12.98 -23.68
N ALA A 146 7.79 -13.98 -22.79
CA ALA A 146 7.10 -13.88 -21.50
C ALA A 146 7.66 -12.75 -20.62
N LEU A 147 8.99 -12.59 -20.57
CA LEU A 147 9.64 -11.48 -19.85
C LEU A 147 9.30 -10.12 -20.48
N GLY A 148 9.26 -10.04 -21.82
CA GLY A 148 8.87 -8.84 -22.56
C GLY A 148 7.41 -8.44 -22.32
N SER A 149 6.48 -9.40 -22.38
CA SER A 149 5.06 -9.19 -22.06
C SER A 149 4.88 -8.72 -20.63
N ASN A 150 5.51 -9.39 -19.67
CA ASN A 150 5.42 -9.02 -18.25
C ASN A 150 5.99 -7.60 -18.01
N ARG A 151 7.07 -7.23 -18.71
CA ARG A 151 7.62 -5.86 -18.67
C ARG A 151 6.67 -4.82 -19.28
N ALA A 152 6.00 -5.15 -20.37
CA ALA A 152 5.02 -4.26 -21.00
C ALA A 152 3.80 -4.03 -20.11
N ASP A 153 3.27 -5.09 -19.49
CA ASP A 153 2.17 -5.01 -18.52
C ASP A 153 2.57 -4.18 -17.30
N GLU A 154 3.77 -4.37 -16.77
CA GLU A 154 4.31 -3.58 -15.65
C GLU A 154 4.40 -2.08 -15.99
N ILE A 155 4.84 -1.73 -17.20
CA ILE A 155 4.90 -0.32 -17.66
C ILE A 155 3.49 0.26 -17.80
N LYS A 156 2.55 -0.51 -18.37
CA LYS A 156 1.16 -0.09 -18.53
C LYS A 156 0.49 0.15 -17.17
N LEU A 157 0.69 -0.76 -16.22
CA LEU A 157 0.15 -0.66 -14.87
C LEU A 157 0.71 0.56 -14.12
N ARG A 158 2.04 0.77 -14.18
CA ARG A 158 2.68 1.97 -13.60
C ARG A 158 2.11 3.26 -14.15
N ARG A 159 1.87 3.35 -15.47
CA ARG A 159 1.26 4.54 -16.08
C ARG A 159 -0.16 4.76 -15.56
N LYS A 160 -0.98 3.70 -15.51
CA LYS A 160 -2.35 3.79 -14.99
C LYS A 160 -2.38 4.25 -13.53
N ASN A 161 -1.54 3.69 -12.68
CA ASN A 161 -1.50 4.05 -11.25
C ASN A 161 -1.03 5.49 -11.03
N ARG A 162 -0.03 5.95 -11.79
CA ARG A 162 0.40 7.37 -11.75
C ARG A 162 -0.72 8.33 -12.16
N LEU A 163 -1.49 7.98 -13.19
CA LEU A 163 -2.63 8.80 -13.62
C LEU A 163 -3.70 8.90 -12.54
N ILE A 164 -4.00 7.82 -11.81
CA ILE A 164 -4.96 7.86 -10.68
C ILE A 164 -4.51 8.87 -9.62
N VAL A 165 -3.24 8.83 -9.22
CA VAL A 165 -2.68 9.75 -8.20
C VAL A 165 -2.63 11.20 -8.68
N GLN A 166 -2.39 11.42 -9.97
CA GLN A 166 -2.44 12.76 -10.58
C GLN A 166 -3.88 13.29 -10.63
N GLU A 167 -4.82 12.50 -11.14
CA GLU A 167 -6.24 12.86 -11.21
C GLU A 167 -6.84 13.12 -9.82
N LEU A 168 -6.45 12.35 -8.81
CA LEU A 168 -6.86 12.59 -7.42
C LEU A 168 -6.41 13.97 -6.94
N GLY A 169 -5.12 14.31 -7.16
CA GLY A 169 -4.60 15.63 -6.78
C GLY A 169 -5.30 16.79 -7.48
N GLU A 170 -5.58 16.66 -8.79
CA GLU A 170 -6.34 17.67 -9.53
C GLU A 170 -7.78 17.83 -9.03
N VAL A 171 -8.44 16.72 -8.70
CA VAL A 171 -9.81 16.73 -8.17
C VAL A 171 -9.86 17.40 -6.80
N ILE A 172 -8.90 17.11 -5.92
CA ILE A 172 -8.78 17.73 -4.59
C ILE A 172 -8.57 19.25 -4.68
N GLU A 173 -7.71 19.70 -5.59
CA GLU A 173 -7.47 21.13 -5.79
C GLU A 173 -8.71 21.84 -6.35
N LYS A 174 -9.36 21.27 -7.37
CA LYS A 174 -10.61 21.82 -7.92
C LYS A 174 -11.70 21.90 -6.87
N ARG A 175 -11.86 20.83 -6.06
CA ARG A 175 -12.80 20.80 -4.94
C ARG A 175 -12.52 21.94 -3.96
N SER A 176 -11.26 22.09 -3.54
CA SER A 176 -10.85 23.12 -2.58
C SER A 176 -11.14 24.53 -3.12
N ALA A 177 -10.84 24.78 -4.40
CA ALA A 177 -11.15 26.04 -5.06
C ALA A 177 -12.66 26.34 -5.14
N ILE A 178 -13.49 25.34 -5.45
CA ILE A 178 -14.96 25.52 -5.48
C ILE A 178 -15.51 25.80 -4.08
N LEU A 179 -15.02 25.10 -3.05
CA LEU A 179 -15.46 25.34 -1.67
C LEU A 179 -15.11 26.77 -1.22
N GLU A 180 -13.91 27.26 -1.53
CA GLU A 180 -13.53 28.65 -1.24
C GLU A 180 -14.44 29.66 -1.97
N LEU A 181 -14.82 29.37 -3.21
CA LEU A 181 -15.76 30.22 -3.96
C LEU A 181 -17.18 30.17 -3.40
N ILE A 182 -17.63 29.03 -2.88
CA ILE A 182 -18.94 28.90 -2.21
C ILE A 182 -18.92 29.69 -0.89
N GLU A 183 -17.85 29.57 -0.11
CA GLU A 183 -17.70 30.29 1.16
C GLU A 183 -17.71 31.81 0.94
N LYS A 184 -16.92 32.31 -0.03
CA LYS A 184 -16.92 33.74 -0.40
C LYS A 184 -18.30 34.23 -0.84
N ALA A 185 -19.01 33.44 -1.66
CA ALA A 185 -20.36 33.77 -2.08
C ALA A 185 -21.35 33.80 -0.90
N SER A 186 -21.21 32.87 0.05
CA SER A 186 -22.05 32.84 1.25
C SER A 186 -21.80 34.06 2.15
N GLN A 187 -20.55 34.50 2.30
CA GLN A 187 -20.19 35.72 3.02
C GLN A 187 -20.75 36.97 2.34
N GLU A 188 -20.58 37.08 1.01
CA GLU A 188 -21.10 38.20 0.22
C GLU A 188 -22.63 38.28 0.30
N LYS A 189 -23.31 37.14 0.19
CA LYS A 189 -24.76 37.03 0.37
C LYS A 189 -25.21 37.52 1.74
N GLY A 190 -24.51 37.15 2.81
CA GLY A 190 -24.81 37.61 4.17
C GLY A 190 -24.72 39.14 4.30
N LEU A 191 -23.68 39.74 3.71
CA LEU A 191 -23.52 41.20 3.67
C LEU A 191 -24.63 41.89 2.87
N LEU A 192 -25.01 41.33 1.72
CA LEU A 192 -26.09 41.88 0.90
C LEU A 192 -27.46 41.76 1.56
N LEU A 193 -27.74 40.66 2.27
CA LEU A 193 -28.97 40.50 3.05
C LEU A 193 -29.05 41.56 4.16
N THR A 194 -27.96 41.79 4.90
CA THR A 194 -27.90 42.84 5.92
C THR A 194 -28.16 44.23 5.31
N ARG A 195 -27.61 44.49 4.12
CA ARG A 195 -27.81 45.77 3.41
C ARG A 195 -29.23 45.91 2.89
N LEU A 196 -29.85 44.82 2.45
CA LEU A 196 -31.25 44.80 2.02
C LEU A 196 -32.18 45.10 3.19
N GLU A 197 -32.00 44.45 4.34
CA GLU A 197 -32.75 44.71 5.57
C GLU A 197 -32.69 46.20 5.96
N LEU A 198 -31.48 46.78 5.96
CA LEU A 198 -31.30 48.21 6.27
C LEU A 198 -31.98 49.13 5.25
N GLN A 199 -32.01 48.75 3.97
CA GLN A 199 -32.74 49.51 2.96
C GLN A 199 -34.27 49.35 3.08
N GLU A 200 -34.77 48.18 3.48
CA GLU A 200 -36.19 47.99 3.76
C GLU A 200 -36.66 48.86 4.93
N GLU A 201 -35.85 48.98 5.98
CA GLU A 201 -36.10 49.90 7.09
C GLU A 201 -36.11 51.37 6.63
N ASN A 202 -35.15 51.77 5.78
CA ASN A 202 -35.10 53.14 5.23
C ASN A 202 -36.35 53.45 4.38
N VAL A 203 -36.77 52.52 3.51
CA VAL A 203 -37.98 52.68 2.71
C VAL A 203 -39.21 52.84 3.61
N ALA A 204 -39.35 52.00 4.64
CA ALA A 204 -40.45 52.08 5.60
C ALA A 204 -40.47 53.43 6.34
N MET A 205 -39.31 53.94 6.75
CA MET A 205 -39.19 55.26 7.39
C MET A 205 -39.62 56.39 6.46
N ILE A 206 -39.13 56.41 5.21
CA ILE A 206 -39.49 57.43 4.22
C ILE A 206 -41.00 57.39 3.92
N GLU A 207 -41.59 56.19 3.80
CA GLU A 207 -43.02 56.03 3.61
C GLU A 207 -43.84 56.57 4.79
N GLU A 208 -43.39 56.34 6.02
CA GLU A 208 -44.06 56.85 7.21
C GLU A 208 -43.95 58.38 7.30
N GLU A 209 -42.77 58.95 7.01
CA GLU A 209 -42.57 60.39 7.00
C GLU A 209 -43.40 61.06 5.89
N LYS A 210 -43.45 60.46 4.70
CA LYS A 210 -44.33 60.89 3.60
C LYS A 210 -45.79 60.86 4.01
N ARG A 211 -46.26 59.80 4.70
CA ARG A 211 -47.65 59.72 5.20
C ARG A 211 -47.96 60.83 6.19
N LYS A 212 -47.07 61.11 7.14
CA LYS A 212 -47.21 62.19 8.12
C LYS A 212 -47.27 63.56 7.42
N LEU A 213 -46.38 63.81 6.46
CA LEU A 213 -46.36 65.06 5.71
C LEU A 213 -47.60 65.24 4.83
N ALA A 214 -48.07 64.18 4.16
CA ALA A 214 -49.26 64.22 3.31
C ALA A 214 -50.55 64.51 4.11
N ALA A 215 -50.68 63.93 5.31
CA ALA A 215 -51.78 64.25 6.23
C ALA A 215 -51.76 65.73 6.63
N LYS A 216 -50.57 66.26 6.96
CA LYS A 216 -50.37 67.66 7.33
C LYS A 216 -50.60 68.63 6.18
N GLU A 217 -50.19 68.27 4.96
CA GLU A 217 -50.48 69.06 3.75
C GLU A 217 -51.99 69.15 3.51
N LYS A 218 -52.73 68.04 3.67
CA LYS A 218 -54.19 68.00 3.52
C LYS A 218 -54.89 68.92 4.50
N GLU A 219 -54.50 68.89 5.78
CA GLU A 219 -55.00 69.80 6.81
C GLU A 219 -54.69 71.28 6.48
N LEU A 220 -53.46 71.57 6.03
CA LEU A 220 -53.08 72.93 5.62
C LEU A 220 -53.89 73.41 4.41
N ASN A 221 -54.13 72.55 3.42
CA ASN A 221 -54.84 72.89 2.20
C ASN A 221 -56.33 73.22 2.46
N GLU A 222 -56.95 72.52 3.43
CA GLU A 222 -58.31 72.82 3.89
C GLU A 222 -58.40 74.17 4.65
N THR A 223 -57.30 74.62 5.26
CA THR A 223 -57.26 75.84 6.10
C THR A 223 -56.70 77.08 5.39
N ALA A 224 -55.99 76.92 4.27
CA ALA A 224 -55.19 77.96 3.61
C ALA A 224 -55.96 78.92 2.66
N GLN A 225 -57.29 78.82 2.56
CA GLN A 225 -58.06 79.58 1.55
C GLN A 225 -57.95 81.11 1.70
N ASP A 226 -57.65 81.65 2.90
CA ASP A 226 -57.69 83.10 3.17
C ASP A 226 -56.39 83.75 3.75
N MET A 227 -55.30 83.00 4.00
CA MET A 227 -54.06 83.55 4.60
C MET A 227 -52.79 83.29 3.78
N GLU A 228 -52.06 84.36 3.43
CA GLU A 228 -50.83 84.34 2.62
C GLU A 228 -49.67 83.54 3.26
N ILE A 229 -49.57 83.58 4.60
CA ILE A 229 -48.55 82.82 5.37
C ILE A 229 -48.78 81.30 5.26
N LEU A 230 -50.05 80.85 5.26
CA LEU A 230 -50.39 79.42 5.13
C LEU A 230 -50.10 78.89 3.71
N LYS A 231 -50.24 79.73 2.67
CA LYS A 231 -49.88 79.35 1.29
C LYS A 231 -48.38 79.07 1.15
N ALA A 232 -47.53 79.88 1.77
CA ALA A 232 -46.08 79.65 1.76
C ALA A 232 -45.69 78.34 2.50
N GLN A 233 -46.37 78.01 3.60
CA GLN A 233 -46.18 76.73 4.31
C GLN A 233 -46.68 75.53 3.49
N LEU A 234 -47.79 75.67 2.77
CA LEU A 234 -48.31 74.64 1.87
C LEU A 234 -47.32 74.35 0.73
N ASP A 235 -46.74 75.38 0.10
CA ASP A 235 -45.74 75.21 -0.96
C ASP A 235 -44.44 74.55 -0.46
N MET A 236 -43.98 74.88 0.75
CA MET A 236 -42.84 74.19 1.36
C MET A 236 -43.15 72.71 1.65
N SER A 237 -44.36 72.41 2.10
CA SER A 237 -44.81 71.02 2.35
C SER A 237 -44.88 70.21 1.05
N ARG A 238 -45.36 70.82 -0.05
CA ARG A 238 -45.37 70.19 -1.38
C ARG A 238 -43.97 69.88 -1.90
N ARG A 239 -43.04 70.84 -1.83
CA ARG A 239 -41.63 70.61 -2.21
C ARG A 239 -40.97 69.50 -1.37
N SER A 240 -41.32 69.42 -0.10
CA SER A 240 -40.82 68.37 0.79
C SER A 240 -41.39 67.00 0.44
N LEU A 241 -42.67 66.93 0.04
CA LEU A 241 -43.29 65.70 -0.48
C LEU A 241 -42.66 65.25 -1.80
N GLU A 242 -42.41 66.16 -2.74
CA GLU A 242 -41.70 65.87 -4.00
C GLU A 242 -40.29 65.35 -3.73
N SER A 243 -39.57 65.94 -2.77
CA SER A 243 -38.25 65.47 -2.36
C SER A 243 -38.29 64.08 -1.73
N LEU A 244 -39.28 63.79 -0.86
CA LEU A 244 -39.46 62.47 -0.27
C LEU A 244 -39.87 61.43 -1.33
N GLU A 245 -40.63 61.81 -2.35
CA GLU A 245 -40.94 60.93 -3.49
C GLU A 245 -39.71 60.56 -4.30
N ALA A 246 -38.82 61.52 -4.58
CA ALA A 246 -37.56 61.26 -5.26
C ALA A 246 -36.67 60.31 -4.45
N LEU A 247 -36.55 60.53 -3.13
CA LEU A 247 -35.79 59.65 -2.23
C LEU A 247 -36.39 58.24 -2.14
N LEU A 248 -37.72 58.13 -2.10
CA LEU A 248 -38.41 56.84 -2.09
C LEU A 248 -38.18 56.07 -3.41
N GLN A 249 -38.18 56.78 -4.54
CA GLN A 249 -37.90 56.17 -5.85
C GLN A 249 -36.46 55.66 -5.95
N GLU A 250 -35.50 56.44 -5.46
CA GLU A 250 -34.09 56.05 -5.38
C GLU A 250 -33.90 54.83 -4.47
N ALA A 251 -34.46 54.86 -3.26
CA ALA A 251 -34.37 53.75 -2.31
C ALA A 251 -35.00 52.44 -2.82
N ASN A 252 -36.14 52.53 -3.53
CA ASN A 252 -36.75 51.36 -4.18
C ASN A 252 -35.91 50.82 -5.35
N SER A 253 -35.29 51.69 -6.15
CA SER A 253 -34.39 51.26 -7.21
C SER A 253 -33.13 50.57 -6.67
N ASP A 254 -32.59 51.07 -5.56
CA ASP A 254 -31.49 50.45 -4.84
C ASP A 254 -31.87 49.06 -4.29
N LYS A 255 -33.09 48.93 -3.73
CA LYS A 255 -33.64 47.65 -3.28
C LYS A 255 -33.72 46.63 -4.41
N GLU A 256 -34.31 47.00 -5.56
CA GLU A 256 -34.39 46.13 -6.74
C GLU A 256 -33.00 45.71 -7.25
N SER A 257 -32.02 46.62 -7.20
CA SER A 257 -30.63 46.31 -7.55
C SER A 257 -30.01 45.27 -6.61
N LEU A 258 -30.27 45.38 -5.30
CA LEU A 258 -29.81 44.42 -4.30
C LEU A 258 -30.46 43.04 -4.50
N ASP A 259 -31.77 43.00 -4.73
CA ASP A 259 -32.50 41.76 -5.04
C ASP A 259 -31.97 41.08 -6.30
N GLY A 260 -31.70 41.86 -7.35
CA GLY A 260 -31.08 41.35 -8.58
C GLY A 260 -29.71 40.70 -8.34
N LYS A 261 -28.86 41.33 -7.51
CA LYS A 261 -27.54 40.77 -7.12
C LYS A 261 -27.69 39.51 -6.28
N LEU A 262 -28.64 39.47 -5.35
CA LEU A 262 -28.92 38.29 -4.53
C LEU A 262 -29.39 37.11 -5.39
N ALA A 263 -30.25 37.36 -6.38
CA ALA A 263 -30.69 36.35 -7.33
C ALA A 263 -29.53 35.82 -8.19
N GLU A 264 -28.64 36.69 -8.65
CA GLU A 264 -27.44 36.28 -9.39
C GLU A 264 -26.51 35.40 -8.55
N ILE A 265 -26.22 35.80 -7.32
CA ILE A 265 -25.39 35.01 -6.39
C ILE A 265 -26.05 33.65 -6.12
N ALA A 266 -27.35 33.60 -5.88
CA ALA A 266 -28.07 32.35 -5.65
C ALA A 266 -27.95 31.39 -6.84
N LEU A 267 -28.08 31.88 -8.07
CA LEU A 267 -27.89 31.09 -9.28
C LEU A 267 -26.45 30.59 -9.43
N GLN A 268 -25.46 31.43 -9.13
CA GLN A 268 -24.05 31.04 -9.14
C GLN A 268 -23.75 29.99 -8.06
N GLU A 269 -24.28 30.14 -6.85
CA GLU A 269 -24.16 29.16 -5.76
C GLU A 269 -24.74 27.81 -6.17
N GLU A 270 -25.92 27.78 -6.78
CA GLU A 270 -26.55 26.54 -7.23
C GLU A 270 -25.71 25.84 -8.32
N LYS A 271 -25.20 26.61 -9.30
CA LYS A 271 -24.30 26.10 -10.33
C LYS A 271 -23.03 25.50 -9.73
N ARG A 272 -22.40 26.21 -8.77
CA ARG A 272 -21.19 25.74 -8.06
C ARG A 272 -21.48 24.50 -7.21
N LYS A 273 -22.63 24.43 -6.52
CA LYS A 273 -23.05 23.24 -5.76
C LYS A 273 -23.26 22.03 -6.68
N ASN A 274 -23.84 22.23 -7.86
CA ASN A 274 -23.99 21.17 -8.85
C ASN A 274 -22.65 20.69 -9.43
N GLU A 275 -21.70 21.61 -9.64
CA GLU A 275 -20.33 21.26 -10.02
C GLU A 275 -19.61 20.49 -8.91
N LEU A 276 -19.73 20.95 -7.65
CA LEU A 276 -19.18 20.28 -6.48
C LEU A 276 -19.69 18.84 -6.36
N ARG A 277 -21.00 18.60 -6.55
CA ARG A 277 -21.58 17.25 -6.54
C ARG A 277 -20.89 16.32 -7.55
N LYS A 278 -20.67 16.78 -8.78
CA LYS A 278 -19.96 15.99 -9.81
C LYS A 278 -18.50 15.71 -9.43
N ILE A 279 -17.85 16.69 -8.81
CA ILE A 279 -16.47 16.53 -8.32
C ILE A 279 -16.42 15.52 -7.18
N GLU A 280 -17.35 15.56 -6.23
CA GLU A 280 -17.42 14.60 -5.13
C GLU A 280 -17.68 13.17 -5.62
N GLU A 281 -18.57 12.98 -6.61
CA GLU A 281 -18.77 11.67 -7.24
C GLU A 281 -17.51 11.14 -7.96
N LYS A 282 -16.74 12.04 -8.60
CA LYS A 282 -15.46 11.67 -9.21
C LYS A 282 -14.42 11.35 -8.13
N ARG A 283 -14.36 12.16 -7.07
CA ARG A 283 -13.46 12.00 -5.93
C ARG A 283 -13.67 10.65 -5.27
N LYS A 284 -14.90 10.31 -4.89
CA LYS A 284 -15.22 9.01 -4.25
C LYS A 284 -14.71 7.81 -5.05
N ARG A 285 -14.90 7.81 -6.37
CA ARG A 285 -14.38 6.75 -7.25
C ARG A 285 -12.85 6.69 -7.29
N LEU A 286 -12.18 7.85 -7.24
CA LEU A 286 -10.72 7.92 -7.19
C LEU A 286 -10.18 7.52 -5.81
N GLU A 287 -10.89 7.84 -4.73
CA GLU A 287 -10.56 7.41 -3.37
C GLU A 287 -10.61 5.89 -3.26
N GLU A 288 -11.69 5.25 -3.74
CA GLU A 288 -11.82 3.78 -3.80
C GLU A 288 -10.65 3.15 -4.59
N ALA A 289 -10.33 3.69 -5.77
CA ALA A 289 -9.19 3.24 -6.57
C ALA A 289 -7.83 3.50 -5.89
N THR A 290 -7.74 4.54 -5.06
CA THR A 290 -6.53 4.89 -4.31
C THR A 290 -6.32 3.94 -3.15
N VAL A 291 -7.36 3.59 -2.39
CA VAL A 291 -7.31 2.56 -1.35
C VAL A 291 -6.91 1.21 -1.94
N GLU A 292 -7.49 0.82 -3.08
CA GLU A 292 -7.11 -0.41 -3.78
C GLU A 292 -5.61 -0.39 -4.18
N ASN A 293 -5.10 0.76 -4.66
CA ASN A 293 -3.69 0.92 -4.98
C ASN A 293 -2.78 0.87 -3.75
N MET A 294 -3.19 1.45 -2.62
CA MET A 294 -2.47 1.40 -1.35
C MET A 294 -2.36 -0.05 -0.84
N TYR A 295 -3.48 -0.80 -0.85
CA TYR A 295 -3.48 -2.22 -0.52
C TYR A 295 -2.56 -3.03 -1.44
N ARG A 296 -2.68 -2.85 -2.76
CA ARG A 296 -1.79 -3.52 -3.73
C ARG A 296 -0.31 -3.20 -3.49
N TRP A 297 -0.01 -1.95 -3.12
CA TRP A 297 1.34 -1.52 -2.78
C TRP A 297 1.86 -2.24 -1.52
N LEU A 298 1.05 -2.34 -0.46
CA LEU A 298 1.43 -3.10 0.75
C LEU A 298 1.68 -4.59 0.42
N LYS A 299 0.76 -5.19 -0.34
CA LYS A 299 0.83 -6.60 -0.75
C LYS A 299 2.04 -6.89 -1.63
N SER A 300 2.39 -6.00 -2.56
CA SER A 300 3.53 -6.22 -3.45
C SER A 300 4.89 -6.14 -2.73
N HIS A 301 4.94 -5.52 -1.55
CA HIS A 301 6.11 -5.47 -0.69
C HIS A 301 6.18 -6.63 0.32
N GLN A 302 5.18 -7.53 0.34
CA GLN A 302 5.21 -8.72 1.17
C GLN A 302 6.19 -9.76 0.64
N ASN A 303 7.12 -10.16 1.49
CA ASN A 303 8.09 -11.18 1.18
C ASN A 303 7.46 -12.58 1.29
N ARG A 304 7.48 -13.34 0.20
CA ARG A 304 6.86 -14.68 0.14
C ARG A 304 7.48 -15.74 1.06
N ARG A 305 8.72 -15.54 1.55
CA ARG A 305 9.42 -16.53 2.40
C ARG A 305 9.13 -16.30 3.88
N THR A 306 9.16 -15.04 4.30
CA THR A 306 8.97 -14.65 5.69
C THR A 306 7.52 -14.31 5.99
N GLY A 307 6.74 -13.83 5.01
CA GLY A 307 5.42 -13.22 5.21
C GLY A 307 5.51 -11.73 5.58
N LEU A 308 6.70 -11.22 5.87
CA LEU A 308 6.92 -9.83 6.33
C LEU A 308 6.94 -8.84 5.17
N VAL A 309 6.49 -7.62 5.45
CA VAL A 309 6.49 -6.48 4.52
C VAL A 309 7.57 -5.50 4.92
N THR A 310 8.25 -4.91 3.93
CA THR A 310 9.26 -3.88 4.18
C THR A 310 8.58 -2.56 4.55
N SER A 311 8.93 -1.99 5.70
CA SER A 311 8.31 -0.81 6.30
C SER A 311 8.43 0.47 5.49
N TYR A 312 9.60 0.69 4.86
CA TYR A 312 9.90 1.90 4.11
C TYR A 312 10.46 1.57 2.73
N GLU A 313 9.78 2.04 1.69
CA GLU A 313 10.22 1.93 0.30
C GLU A 313 10.98 3.21 -0.07
N GLY A 314 12.28 3.10 -0.36
CA GLY A 314 13.09 4.23 -0.86
C GLY A 314 14.12 4.77 0.13
N ASP A 315 14.04 4.38 1.40
CA ASP A 315 15.10 4.64 2.38
C ASP A 315 16.16 3.54 2.33
N SER A 316 17.40 3.90 2.00
CA SER A 316 18.52 2.96 1.92
C SER A 316 19.01 2.50 3.29
N ALA A 317 18.86 3.31 4.34
CA ALA A 317 19.29 2.97 5.70
C ALA A 317 18.32 1.97 6.36
N LEU A 318 17.03 2.05 6.01
CA LEU A 318 15.99 1.16 6.53
C LEU A 318 15.64 0.02 5.56
N LYS A 319 16.48 -0.21 4.54
CA LYS A 319 16.22 -1.21 3.50
C LYS A 319 15.98 -2.61 4.08
N ASN A 320 14.90 -3.24 3.62
CA ASN A 320 14.45 -4.57 4.07
C ASN A 320 14.13 -4.66 5.56
N THR A 321 13.91 -3.55 6.26
CA THR A 321 13.48 -3.56 7.66
C THR A 321 11.97 -3.75 7.72
N ALA A 322 11.51 -4.63 8.60
CA ALA A 322 10.12 -4.87 8.92
C ALA A 322 9.93 -4.61 10.43
N PHE A 323 9.40 -3.43 10.77
CA PHE A 323 9.08 -3.08 12.14
C PHE A 323 7.86 -3.84 12.63
N THR A 324 7.90 -4.37 13.85
CA THR A 324 6.83 -5.20 14.42
C THR A 324 5.49 -4.45 14.49
N TYR A 325 5.55 -3.16 14.85
CA TYR A 325 4.40 -2.25 14.81
C TYR A 325 3.78 -2.19 13.41
N ASP A 326 4.59 -1.88 12.39
CA ASP A 326 4.13 -1.81 11.00
C ASP A 326 3.51 -3.12 10.51
N GLN A 327 4.09 -4.27 10.91
CA GLN A 327 3.52 -5.57 10.53
C GLN A 327 2.12 -5.78 11.10
N ALA A 328 1.88 -5.32 12.33
CA ALA A 328 0.55 -5.36 12.93
C ALA A 328 -0.43 -4.50 12.13
N LEU A 329 -0.07 -3.25 11.81
CA LEU A 329 -0.92 -2.35 11.00
C LEU A 329 -1.27 -2.96 9.64
N ILE A 330 -0.29 -3.54 8.95
CA ILE A 330 -0.53 -4.15 7.64
C ILE A 330 -1.45 -5.36 7.75
N ALA A 331 -1.28 -6.18 8.78
CA ALA A 331 -2.17 -7.31 8.99
C ALA A 331 -3.62 -6.85 9.15
N GLN A 332 -3.86 -5.72 9.83
CA GLN A 332 -5.20 -5.11 9.91
C GLN A 332 -5.69 -4.62 8.54
N VAL A 333 -4.83 -3.98 7.73
CA VAL A 333 -5.22 -3.59 6.36
C VAL A 333 -5.57 -4.81 5.51
N PHE A 334 -4.80 -5.91 5.61
CA PHE A 334 -5.12 -7.15 4.92
C PHE A 334 -6.47 -7.72 5.36
N LEU A 335 -6.80 -7.67 6.66
CA LEU A 335 -8.12 -8.07 7.15
C LEU A 335 -9.25 -7.17 6.64
N LEU A 336 -9.02 -5.85 6.51
CA LEU A 336 -9.99 -4.89 5.94
C LEU A 336 -10.24 -5.05 4.45
N GLU A 337 -9.34 -5.73 3.75
CA GLU A 337 -9.44 -6.06 2.33
C GLU A 337 -9.75 -7.56 2.11
N ASP A 338 -10.25 -8.23 3.17
CA ASP A 338 -10.63 -9.65 3.19
C ASP A 338 -9.51 -10.61 2.72
N ASP A 339 -8.24 -10.24 2.95
CA ASP A 339 -7.04 -11.00 2.62
C ASP A 339 -6.42 -11.66 3.87
N ALA A 340 -7.20 -12.55 4.47
CA ALA A 340 -6.80 -13.26 5.69
C ALA A 340 -5.50 -14.07 5.51
N GLU A 341 -5.24 -14.63 4.33
CA GLU A 341 -4.02 -15.41 4.04
C GLU A 341 -2.75 -14.56 4.14
N SER A 342 -2.79 -13.33 3.62
CA SER A 342 -1.64 -12.43 3.70
C SER A 342 -1.38 -12.01 5.15
N ALA A 343 -2.42 -11.73 5.95
CA ALA A 343 -2.31 -11.48 7.38
C ALA A 343 -1.75 -12.70 8.14
N LYS A 344 -2.29 -13.89 7.85
CA LYS A 344 -1.86 -15.16 8.42
C LYS A 344 -0.36 -15.40 8.21
N SER A 345 0.17 -15.09 7.03
CA SER A 345 1.60 -15.28 6.75
C SER A 345 2.52 -14.41 7.63
N ILE A 346 2.06 -13.21 8.01
CA ILE A 346 2.75 -12.35 8.99
C ILE A 346 2.70 -13.03 10.38
N PHE A 347 1.54 -13.51 10.81
CA PHE A 347 1.40 -14.13 12.13
C PHE A 347 2.15 -15.47 12.23
N ASP A 348 2.21 -16.26 11.17
CA ASP A 348 3.02 -17.47 11.09
C ASP A 348 4.51 -17.18 11.30
N PHE A 349 5.00 -16.01 10.88
CA PHE A 349 6.36 -15.59 11.23
C PHE A 349 6.52 -15.44 12.75
N TYR A 350 5.63 -14.71 13.41
CA TYR A 350 5.71 -14.49 14.86
C TYR A 350 5.49 -15.76 15.68
N GLN A 351 4.60 -16.63 15.23
CA GLN A 351 4.31 -17.91 15.87
C GLN A 351 5.48 -18.89 15.79
N TYR A 352 6.12 -19.00 14.61
CA TYR A 352 7.02 -20.13 14.34
C TYR A 352 8.49 -19.75 14.08
N LYS A 353 8.80 -18.50 13.75
CA LYS A 353 10.13 -18.09 13.25
C LYS A 353 10.76 -16.93 14.00
N ALA A 354 9.97 -16.00 14.52
CA ALA A 354 10.46 -14.78 15.13
C ALA A 354 11.22 -15.07 16.43
N LYS A 355 12.40 -14.46 16.56
CA LYS A 355 13.17 -14.52 17.81
C LYS A 355 12.54 -13.60 18.85
N ARG A 356 12.46 -14.09 20.09
CA ARG A 356 12.04 -13.32 21.26
C ARG A 356 13.23 -13.04 22.18
N TYR A 357 13.17 -11.93 22.89
CA TYR A 357 14.12 -11.53 23.93
C TYR A 357 13.31 -11.07 25.14
N GLU A 358 13.74 -11.45 26.34
CA GLU A 358 13.07 -11.03 27.60
C GLU A 358 11.55 -11.28 27.63
N GLY A 359 11.11 -12.35 26.95
CA GLY A 359 9.70 -12.75 26.85
C GLY A 359 8.91 -12.11 25.70
N GLY A 360 9.38 -11.00 25.11
CA GLY A 360 8.71 -10.27 24.04
C GLY A 360 9.39 -10.41 22.67
N PHE A 361 8.71 -9.96 21.61
CA PHE A 361 9.28 -9.79 20.27
C PHE A 361 10.07 -8.50 20.18
N VAL A 362 11.09 -8.49 19.32
CA VAL A 362 11.93 -7.30 19.11
C VAL A 362 11.25 -6.30 18.18
N ASN A 363 11.75 -5.07 18.16
CA ASN A 363 11.17 -3.98 17.38
C ASN A 363 11.24 -4.19 15.87
N ALA A 364 12.30 -4.84 15.35
CA ALA A 364 12.45 -5.02 13.90
C ALA A 364 13.17 -6.29 13.48
N TYR A 365 12.68 -6.86 12.38
CA TYR A 365 13.27 -8.00 11.68
C TYR A 365 13.60 -7.64 10.23
N ALA A 366 14.50 -8.40 9.62
CA ALA A 366 14.78 -8.32 8.20
C ALA A 366 13.65 -9.00 7.42
N SER A 367 12.95 -8.25 6.57
CA SER A 367 11.83 -8.75 5.76
C SER A 367 12.23 -9.91 4.84
N THR A 368 13.51 -10.04 4.47
CA THR A 368 14.00 -11.04 3.53
C THR A 368 14.26 -12.42 4.14
N ASN A 369 14.67 -12.48 5.40
CA ASN A 369 15.10 -13.73 6.04
C ASN A 369 14.70 -13.88 7.52
N GLY A 370 14.11 -12.86 8.14
CA GLY A 370 13.67 -12.89 9.53
C GLY A 370 14.77 -12.66 10.57
N ALA A 371 15.98 -12.25 10.15
CA ALA A 371 17.05 -11.91 11.09
C ALA A 371 16.67 -10.68 11.94
N VAL A 372 17.16 -10.62 13.18
CA VAL A 372 16.95 -9.45 14.06
C VAL A 372 17.72 -8.25 13.48
N ILE A 373 17.04 -7.11 13.33
CA ILE A 373 17.64 -5.84 12.89
C ILE A 373 17.76 -4.89 14.08
N GLU A 374 16.70 -4.75 14.85
CA GLU A 374 16.68 -3.97 16.09
C GLU A 374 16.27 -4.90 17.22
N GLY A 375 17.21 -5.21 18.13
CA GLY A 375 17.01 -6.18 19.21
C GLY A 375 16.25 -5.65 20.43
N THR A 376 15.92 -4.36 20.45
CA THR A 376 15.15 -3.72 21.53
C THR A 376 13.76 -4.33 21.61
N VAL A 377 13.29 -4.57 22.84
CA VAL A 377 11.94 -5.12 23.11
C VAL A 377 11.10 -4.04 23.76
N HIS A 378 10.13 -3.51 23.00
CA HIS A 378 9.16 -2.54 23.53
C HIS A 378 7.77 -3.16 23.68
N CYS A 379 7.02 -2.69 24.69
CA CYS A 379 5.64 -3.11 24.92
C CYS A 379 4.72 -2.71 23.77
N GLY A 380 4.81 -1.48 23.25
CA GLY A 380 3.96 -0.97 22.18
C GLY A 380 3.88 -1.89 20.96
N PRO A 381 4.99 -2.19 20.25
CA PRO A 381 4.97 -3.08 19.09
C PRO A 381 4.40 -4.49 19.38
N ASN A 382 4.66 -5.02 20.59
CA ASN A 382 4.11 -6.31 21.01
C ASN A 382 2.58 -6.23 21.25
N LEU A 383 2.11 -5.15 21.89
CA LEU A 383 0.69 -4.90 22.12
C LEU A 383 -0.06 -4.75 20.79
N TRP A 384 0.50 -4.01 19.83
CA TRP A 384 -0.05 -3.89 18.48
C TRP A 384 -0.13 -5.22 17.74
N LEU A 385 0.90 -6.07 17.86
CA LEU A 385 0.85 -7.44 17.34
C LEU A 385 -0.29 -8.23 17.99
N GLY A 386 -0.45 -8.13 19.30
CA GLY A 386 -1.56 -8.72 20.04
C GLY A 386 -2.92 -8.25 19.53
N ILE A 387 -3.12 -6.95 19.35
CA ILE A 387 -4.36 -6.35 18.81
C ILE A 387 -4.69 -6.92 17.43
N ALA A 388 -3.71 -6.97 16.53
CA ALA A 388 -3.90 -7.50 15.19
C ALA A 388 -4.24 -9.01 15.21
N LEU A 389 -3.67 -9.79 16.13
CA LEU A 389 -4.04 -11.19 16.35
C LEU A 389 -5.49 -11.33 16.82
N MET A 390 -5.95 -10.49 17.76
CA MET A 390 -7.34 -10.52 18.22
C MET A 390 -8.31 -10.22 17.09
N GLN A 391 -8.04 -9.19 16.29
CA GLN A 391 -8.85 -8.84 15.13
C GLN A 391 -8.82 -9.93 14.05
N TYR A 392 -7.69 -10.61 13.84
CA TYR A 392 -7.62 -11.75 12.95
C TYR A 392 -8.52 -12.90 13.40
N MET A 393 -8.42 -13.28 14.69
CA MET A 393 -9.23 -14.37 15.24
C MET A 393 -10.73 -14.03 15.24
N ASP A 394 -11.07 -12.77 15.47
CA ASP A 394 -12.45 -12.27 15.38
C ASP A 394 -13.00 -12.37 13.96
N LYS A 395 -12.26 -11.83 12.97
CA LYS A 395 -12.68 -11.79 11.56
C LYS A 395 -12.74 -13.18 10.91
N THR A 396 -11.85 -14.10 11.28
CA THR A 396 -11.71 -15.40 10.61
C THR A 396 -12.30 -16.58 11.39
N GLY A 397 -12.46 -16.45 12.71
CA GLY A 397 -12.78 -17.56 13.60
C GLY A 397 -11.63 -18.53 13.85
N ASP A 398 -10.45 -18.35 13.25
CA ASP A 398 -9.28 -19.21 13.46
C ASP A 398 -8.61 -18.89 14.80
N LYS A 399 -8.73 -19.81 15.76
CA LYS A 399 -8.18 -19.66 17.12
C LYS A 399 -6.71 -20.11 17.24
N GLY A 400 -6.04 -20.45 16.15
CA GLY A 400 -4.67 -20.97 16.13
C GLY A 400 -3.63 -20.08 16.82
N TYR A 401 -3.88 -18.77 16.88
CA TYR A 401 -2.99 -17.79 17.52
C TYR A 401 -3.41 -17.36 18.93
N LEU A 402 -4.45 -17.97 19.50
CA LEU A 402 -4.98 -17.54 20.80
C LEU A 402 -3.92 -17.66 21.92
N MET A 403 -3.12 -18.72 21.90
CA MET A 403 -2.06 -18.89 22.90
C MET A 403 -1.00 -17.79 22.76
N LEU A 404 -0.60 -17.46 21.53
CA LEU A 404 0.35 -16.37 21.27
C LEU A 404 -0.18 -15.02 21.76
N ALA A 405 -1.46 -14.73 21.51
CA ALA A 405 -2.08 -13.53 22.02
C ALA A 405 -2.06 -13.50 23.58
N LYS A 406 -2.49 -14.59 24.22
CA LYS A 406 -2.45 -14.70 25.69
C LYS A 406 -1.03 -14.55 26.24
N ASP A 407 -0.03 -15.16 25.62
CA ASP A 407 1.38 -15.04 26.02
C ASP A 407 1.86 -13.58 26.01
N ILE A 408 1.52 -12.82 24.96
CA ILE A 408 1.83 -11.38 24.89
C ILE A 408 1.10 -10.63 26.01
N GLY A 409 -0.18 -10.90 26.21
CA GLY A 409 -1.00 -10.24 27.24
C GLY A 409 -0.47 -10.49 28.65
N ASP A 410 -0.17 -11.75 28.97
CA ASP A 410 0.37 -12.17 30.26
C ASP A 410 1.77 -11.57 30.51
N TRP A 411 2.62 -11.52 29.49
CA TRP A 411 3.92 -10.86 29.58
C TRP A 411 3.79 -9.37 29.89
N VAL A 412 2.88 -8.63 29.24
CA VAL A 412 2.66 -7.21 29.55
C VAL A 412 2.04 -7.01 30.94
N ILE A 413 1.15 -7.91 31.38
CA ILE A 413 0.62 -7.88 32.75
C ILE A 413 1.75 -8.05 33.78
N ASP A 414 2.72 -8.92 33.51
CA ASP A 414 3.86 -9.09 34.41
C ASP A 414 4.76 -7.85 34.45
N ILE A 415 4.90 -7.13 33.32
CA ILE A 415 5.55 -5.80 33.30
C ILE A 415 4.73 -4.78 34.10
N GLN A 416 3.41 -4.76 33.93
CA GLN A 416 2.50 -3.87 34.65
C GLN A 416 2.66 -4.02 36.18
N LYS A 417 2.76 -5.26 36.68
CA LYS A 417 2.92 -5.57 38.11
C LYS A 417 4.26 -5.12 38.71
N LYS A 418 5.28 -4.80 37.89
CA LYS A 418 6.57 -4.27 38.38
C LYS A 418 6.47 -2.83 38.85
N ASP A 419 5.42 -2.11 38.47
CA ASP A 419 5.12 -0.76 38.96
C ASP A 419 4.10 -0.81 40.09
N SER A 420 4.36 -0.13 41.21
CA SER A 420 3.43 -0.08 42.34
C SER A 420 2.11 0.61 42.00
N ASP A 421 2.10 1.47 40.98
CA ASP A 421 0.90 2.10 40.45
C ASP A 421 0.32 1.39 39.21
N TYR A 422 0.87 0.23 38.83
CA TYR A 422 0.47 -0.54 37.66
C TYR A 422 0.62 0.16 36.31
N GLY A 423 1.57 1.08 36.19
CA GLY A 423 1.98 1.64 34.90
C GLY A 423 2.81 0.69 34.08
N ILE A 424 2.53 0.63 32.77
CA ILE A 424 3.33 -0.17 31.83
C ILE A 424 4.51 0.66 31.35
N ARG A 425 5.71 0.11 31.53
CA ARG A 425 6.97 0.73 31.08
C ARG A 425 7.20 0.49 29.60
N GLY A 426 8.18 1.19 29.03
CA GLY A 426 8.55 1.06 27.63
C GLY A 426 8.86 -0.36 27.18
N GLY A 427 9.40 -1.17 28.09
CA GLY A 427 9.80 -2.56 27.90
C GLY A 427 10.26 -3.15 29.24
N PRO A 428 10.65 -4.44 29.27
CA PRO A 428 11.10 -5.15 30.46
C PRO A 428 12.29 -4.47 31.19
N ASP A 429 13.27 -3.98 30.42
CA ASP A 429 14.51 -3.37 30.92
C ASP A 429 14.53 -1.83 30.76
N VAL A 430 13.35 -1.22 30.72
CA VAL A 430 13.17 0.22 30.49
C VAL A 430 12.58 0.88 31.73
N ALA A 431 13.11 2.05 32.12
CA ALA A 431 12.64 2.79 33.28
C ALA A 431 11.52 3.80 32.96
N TRP A 432 11.41 4.26 31.72
CA TRP A 432 10.40 5.24 31.32
C TRP A 432 9.03 4.59 31.07
N TYR A 433 7.97 5.39 31.20
CA TYR A 433 6.58 5.02 30.90
C TYR A 433 6.13 5.74 29.64
N SER A 434 5.31 5.11 28.82
CA SER A 434 4.68 5.73 27.65
C SER A 434 3.16 5.67 27.80
N THR A 435 2.51 6.81 27.69
CA THR A 435 1.05 6.90 27.66
C THR A 435 0.49 6.14 26.46
N GLU A 436 1.15 6.18 25.30
CA GLU A 436 0.77 5.42 24.11
C GLU A 436 0.75 3.91 24.40
N HIS A 437 1.83 3.36 24.98
CA HIS A 437 1.88 1.94 25.31
C HIS A 437 0.80 1.53 26.32
N ASN A 438 0.42 2.42 27.25
CA ASN A 438 -0.67 2.14 28.18
C ASN A 438 -2.04 2.22 27.48
N LEU A 439 -2.23 3.12 26.52
CA LEU A 439 -3.44 3.17 25.69
C LEU A 439 -3.58 1.91 24.82
N ASP A 440 -2.48 1.46 24.20
CA ASP A 440 -2.43 0.21 23.45
C ASP A 440 -2.78 -0.99 24.35
N ALA A 441 -2.24 -1.03 25.57
CA ALA A 441 -2.49 -2.10 26.52
C ALA A 441 -3.94 -2.13 27.00
N TYR A 442 -4.53 -0.97 27.27
CA TYR A 442 -5.94 -0.88 27.62
C TYR A 442 -6.83 -1.47 26.51
N ALA A 443 -6.59 -1.05 25.27
CA ALA A 443 -7.32 -1.59 24.11
C ALA A 443 -7.14 -3.11 23.99
N TYR A 444 -5.90 -3.59 24.07
CA TYR A 444 -5.59 -5.01 23.91
C TYR A 444 -6.19 -5.88 25.02
N PHE A 445 -6.11 -5.45 26.27
CA PHE A 445 -6.66 -6.18 27.40
C PHE A 445 -8.19 -6.26 27.36
N GLU A 446 -8.88 -5.20 26.93
CA GLU A 446 -10.33 -5.25 26.70
C GLU A 446 -10.69 -6.28 25.62
N MET A 447 -9.94 -6.32 24.50
CA MET A 447 -10.17 -7.33 23.45
C MET A 447 -9.94 -8.76 23.94
N LEU A 448 -8.86 -8.97 24.70
CA LEU A 448 -8.56 -10.27 25.32
C LEU A 448 -9.68 -10.69 26.26
N TYR A 449 -10.18 -9.78 27.11
CA TYR A 449 -11.30 -10.06 27.99
C TYR A 449 -12.56 -10.40 27.20
N GLU A 450 -12.92 -9.60 26.19
CA GLU A 450 -14.10 -9.85 25.35
C GLU A 450 -14.08 -11.24 24.70
N LYS A 451 -12.92 -11.67 24.19
CA LYS A 451 -12.80 -12.95 23.48
C LYS A 451 -12.55 -14.16 24.37
N THR A 452 -12.03 -13.98 25.58
CA THR A 452 -11.66 -15.10 26.46
C THR A 452 -12.55 -15.24 27.70
N GLY A 453 -13.19 -14.16 28.14
CA GLY A 453 -13.88 -14.07 29.43
C GLY A 453 -12.96 -14.14 30.65
N ASP A 454 -11.62 -14.12 30.46
CA ASP A 454 -10.66 -14.24 31.55
C ASP A 454 -10.51 -12.90 32.29
N ILE A 455 -11.03 -12.87 33.52
CA ILE A 455 -11.17 -11.65 34.33
C ILE A 455 -9.84 -10.93 34.58
N LYS A 456 -8.70 -11.65 34.54
CA LYS A 456 -7.38 -11.04 34.76
C LYS A 456 -7.07 -9.93 33.74
N TYR A 457 -7.57 -10.06 32.51
CA TYR A 457 -7.39 -9.06 31.47
C TYR A 457 -8.26 -7.84 31.73
N ARG A 458 -9.50 -8.03 32.20
CA ARG A 458 -10.35 -6.92 32.62
C ARG A 458 -9.71 -6.12 33.76
N GLU A 459 -9.23 -6.81 34.80
CA GLU A 459 -8.54 -6.16 35.91
C GLU A 459 -7.28 -5.42 35.43
N ALA A 460 -6.54 -5.97 34.46
CA ALA A 460 -5.40 -5.30 33.88
C ALA A 460 -5.78 -4.03 33.11
N ALA A 461 -6.87 -4.07 32.34
CA ALA A 461 -7.42 -2.90 31.66
C ALA A 461 -7.84 -1.81 32.66
N ASP A 462 -8.57 -2.17 33.72
CA ASP A 462 -9.04 -1.22 34.74
C ASP A 462 -7.86 -0.55 35.47
N ARG A 463 -6.80 -1.29 35.78
CA ARG A 463 -5.55 -0.75 36.35
C ARG A 463 -4.87 0.22 35.39
N THR A 464 -4.78 -0.14 34.10
CA THR A 464 -4.18 0.72 33.07
C THR A 464 -4.97 2.02 32.89
N LEU A 465 -6.31 1.95 32.83
CA LEU A 465 -7.17 3.13 32.72
C LEU A 465 -7.01 4.05 33.93
N SER A 466 -6.98 3.47 35.14
CA SER A 466 -6.73 4.20 36.38
C SER A 466 -5.37 4.90 36.36
N TRP A 467 -4.34 4.25 35.84
CA TRP A 467 -3.01 4.83 35.69
C TRP A 467 -3.01 6.01 34.69
N ILE A 468 -3.68 5.86 33.54
CA ILE A 468 -3.79 6.92 32.52
C ILE A 468 -4.50 8.15 33.11
N ALA A 469 -5.65 7.96 33.75
CA ALA A 469 -6.42 9.04 34.36
C ALA A 469 -5.63 9.76 35.45
N ARG A 470 -4.79 9.03 36.22
CA ARG A 470 -3.99 9.60 37.31
C ARG A 470 -2.72 10.31 36.84
N TYR A 471 -2.00 9.74 35.88
CA TYR A 471 -0.62 10.15 35.56
C TYR A 471 -0.45 10.80 34.18
N ALA A 472 -1.30 10.45 33.20
CA ALA A 472 -1.22 11.00 31.86
C ALA A 472 -2.10 12.24 31.69
N TYR A 473 -3.33 12.22 32.20
CA TYR A 473 -4.25 13.36 32.12
C TYR A 473 -3.89 14.45 33.13
N THR A 474 -3.92 15.72 32.71
CA THR A 474 -3.56 16.86 33.58
C THR A 474 -4.73 17.77 33.94
N GLY A 475 -5.97 17.26 33.87
CA GLY A 475 -7.18 17.99 34.26
C GLY A 475 -7.69 18.96 33.19
N SER A 476 -8.32 20.06 33.63
CA SER A 476 -9.28 20.92 32.89
C SER A 476 -8.83 21.52 31.54
N GLY A 477 -7.58 21.32 31.11
CA GLY A 477 -7.06 21.78 29.82
C GLY A 477 -7.00 20.70 28.74
N GLY A 478 -7.42 19.47 29.01
CA GLY A 478 -7.41 18.38 28.00
C GLY A 478 -6.01 17.84 27.67
N ARG A 479 -4.96 18.31 28.37
CA ARG A 479 -3.58 17.91 28.07
C ARG A 479 -3.31 16.49 28.54
N ILE A 480 -2.82 15.67 27.60
CA ILE A 480 -2.27 14.35 27.82
C ILE A 480 -0.74 14.43 27.80
N ARG A 481 -0.10 13.84 28.81
CA ARG A 481 1.35 13.72 28.91
C ARG A 481 1.85 12.54 28.08
N ARG A 482 3.06 12.63 27.52
CA ARG A 482 3.71 11.52 26.82
C ARG A 482 4.01 10.33 27.74
N GLY A 483 4.21 10.58 29.04
CA GLY A 483 4.37 9.52 30.05
C GLY A 483 4.41 10.06 31.48
N LYS A 484 4.46 9.16 32.47
CA LYS A 484 4.62 9.53 33.89
C LYS A 484 5.95 10.25 34.09
N GLY A 485 5.88 11.49 34.60
CA GLY A 485 7.04 12.36 34.77
C GLY A 485 7.54 13.03 33.48
N ASP A 486 6.84 12.85 32.36
CA ASP A 486 7.23 13.41 31.06
C ASP A 486 6.14 14.33 30.50
N SER A 487 6.41 15.63 30.54
CA SER A 487 5.47 16.65 30.08
C SER A 487 5.57 16.95 28.58
N THR A 488 6.43 16.24 27.83
CA THR A 488 6.53 16.39 26.37
C THR A 488 5.17 16.19 25.71
N ILE A 489 4.83 17.04 24.74
CA ILE A 489 3.59 16.93 23.97
C ILE A 489 3.86 15.98 22.80
N ALA A 490 3.18 14.84 22.80
CA ALA A 490 3.16 13.88 21.70
C ALA A 490 1.72 13.77 21.20
N THR A 491 1.51 14.07 19.91
CA THR A 491 0.15 14.24 19.37
C THR A 491 -0.65 12.93 19.33
N ASP A 492 0.04 11.81 19.14
CA ASP A 492 -0.52 10.45 19.20
C ASP A 492 -1.32 10.21 20.48
N THR A 493 -0.83 10.66 21.65
CA THR A 493 -1.49 10.43 22.94
C THR A 493 -2.89 11.03 23.02
N PHE A 494 -3.18 12.07 22.23
CA PHE A 494 -4.51 12.67 22.16
C PHE A 494 -5.44 11.84 21.30
N ALA A 495 -5.02 11.50 20.07
CA ALA A 495 -5.79 10.64 19.17
C ALA A 495 -6.05 9.26 19.81
N TRP A 496 -5.03 8.65 20.42
CA TRP A 496 -5.15 7.32 21.02
C TRP A 496 -6.04 7.31 22.25
N SER A 497 -6.10 8.41 23.01
CA SER A 497 -7.05 8.52 24.11
C SER A 497 -8.48 8.34 23.59
N ILE A 498 -8.82 9.00 22.47
CA ILE A 498 -10.13 8.83 21.84
C ILE A 498 -10.29 7.41 21.27
N ALA A 499 -9.32 6.91 20.52
CA ALA A 499 -9.42 5.65 19.80
C ALA A 499 -9.43 4.40 20.71
N ALA A 500 -8.58 4.35 21.74
CA ALA A 500 -8.46 3.23 22.67
C ALA A 500 -9.57 3.23 23.73
N ILE A 501 -9.81 4.38 24.38
CA ILE A 501 -10.71 4.48 25.55
C ILE A 501 -12.15 4.73 25.10
N GLY A 502 -12.35 5.60 24.11
CA GLY A 502 -13.65 6.04 23.62
C GLY A 502 -14.16 7.29 24.36
N PRO A 503 -14.86 8.23 23.67
CA PRO A 503 -15.31 9.49 24.27
C PRO A 503 -16.19 9.33 25.50
N LYS A 504 -17.09 8.33 25.49
CA LYS A 504 -17.98 8.03 26.62
C LYS A 504 -17.18 7.62 27.87
N THR A 505 -16.32 6.61 27.75
CA THR A 505 -15.51 6.12 28.86
C THR A 505 -14.56 7.20 29.39
N LEU A 506 -14.02 8.05 28.51
CA LEU A 506 -13.22 9.21 28.91
C LEU A 506 -14.03 10.14 29.83
N LEU A 507 -15.25 10.51 29.44
CA LEU A 507 -16.14 11.32 30.28
C LEU A 507 -16.45 10.65 31.62
N ASP A 508 -16.73 9.35 31.61
CA ASP A 508 -17.05 8.58 32.83
C ASP A 508 -15.90 8.60 33.84
N VAL A 509 -14.64 8.69 33.39
CA VAL A 509 -13.45 8.81 34.25
C VAL A 509 -12.98 10.26 34.46
N GLY A 510 -13.77 11.24 34.06
CA GLY A 510 -13.49 12.67 34.25
C GLY A 510 -12.44 13.26 33.29
N MET A 511 -12.20 12.61 32.16
CA MET A 511 -11.35 13.11 31.07
C MET A 511 -12.23 13.71 29.96
N ASP A 512 -12.15 15.02 29.76
CA ASP A 512 -12.93 15.71 28.72
C ASP A 512 -12.37 15.42 27.31
N PRO A 513 -13.10 14.68 26.44
CA PRO A 513 -12.65 14.34 25.10
C PRO A 513 -12.62 15.55 24.15
N ASP A 514 -13.49 16.55 24.31
CA ASP A 514 -13.43 17.78 23.49
C ASP A 514 -12.18 18.59 23.84
N ALA A 515 -11.88 18.71 25.13
CA ALA A 515 -10.67 19.41 25.58
C ALA A 515 -9.40 18.72 25.07
N ILE A 516 -9.37 17.39 25.04
CA ILE A 516 -8.26 16.60 24.47
C ILE A 516 -8.07 16.93 22.99
N MET A 517 -9.15 16.87 22.19
CA MET A 517 -9.09 17.16 20.76
C MET A 517 -8.70 18.61 20.48
N LYS A 518 -9.27 19.56 21.24
CA LYS A 518 -8.94 20.98 21.13
C LYS A 518 -7.47 21.24 21.46
N PHE A 519 -6.94 20.60 22.51
CA PHE A 519 -5.53 20.78 22.88
C PHE A 519 -4.59 20.32 21.76
N ALA A 520 -4.88 19.17 21.13
CA ALA A 520 -4.13 18.65 20.01
C ALA A 520 -4.15 19.62 18.81
N GLU A 521 -5.33 20.16 18.45
CA GLU A 521 -5.46 21.16 17.39
C GLU A 521 -4.70 22.45 17.69
N ASP A 522 -4.78 22.96 18.91
CA ASP A 522 -4.14 24.24 19.29
C ASP A 522 -2.60 24.14 19.31
N ASN A 523 -2.05 22.96 19.60
CA ASN A 523 -0.61 22.79 19.86
C ASN A 523 0.15 22.01 18.79
N CYS A 524 -0.51 21.09 18.10
CA CYS A 524 0.15 20.14 17.20
C CYS A 524 -0.24 20.34 15.73
N LYS A 525 -1.31 21.09 15.44
CA LYS A 525 -1.66 21.46 14.06
C LYS A 525 -0.55 22.32 13.45
N THR A 526 -0.22 22.04 12.19
CA THR A 526 0.71 22.82 11.38
C THR A 526 0.30 22.82 9.91
N ALA A 527 0.69 23.86 9.19
CA ALA A 527 0.51 23.98 7.74
C ALA A 527 1.86 24.22 7.09
N VAL A 528 2.19 23.44 6.06
CA VAL A 528 3.51 23.43 5.42
C VAL A 528 3.37 23.27 3.91
N ASP A 529 4.38 23.70 3.18
CA ASP A 529 4.51 23.38 1.76
C ASP A 529 5.07 21.96 1.62
N PHE A 530 4.41 21.15 0.79
CA PHE A 530 4.81 19.79 0.48
C PHE A 530 5.16 19.69 -1.00
N VAL A 531 6.37 19.20 -1.29
CA VAL A 531 6.83 18.98 -2.67
C VAL A 531 6.48 17.54 -3.06
N ARG A 532 5.57 17.38 -4.02
CA ARG A 532 5.20 16.07 -4.55
C ARG A 532 6.31 15.52 -5.47
N PRO A 533 6.33 14.20 -5.74
CA PRO A 533 7.31 13.57 -6.64
C PRO A 533 7.31 14.13 -8.08
N ASP A 534 6.20 14.72 -8.52
CA ASP A 534 6.08 15.38 -9.83
C ASP A 534 6.65 16.81 -9.85
N GLY A 535 7.17 17.30 -8.72
CA GLY A 535 7.73 18.63 -8.54
C GLY A 535 6.70 19.70 -8.18
N LYS A 536 5.41 19.36 -8.12
CA LYS A 536 4.36 20.31 -7.73
C LYS A 536 4.42 20.58 -6.23
N ILE A 537 4.33 21.85 -5.86
CA ILE A 537 4.24 22.27 -4.47
C ILE A 537 2.77 22.44 -4.11
N VAL A 538 2.33 21.75 -3.06
CA VAL A 538 0.98 21.85 -2.52
C VAL A 538 1.05 22.21 -1.04
N LYS A 539 0.19 23.13 -0.60
CA LYS A 539 0.07 23.45 0.83
C LYS A 539 -0.78 22.38 1.53
N VAL A 540 -0.24 21.83 2.60
CA VAL A 540 -0.86 20.76 3.39
C VAL A 540 -1.00 21.21 4.82
N THR A 541 -2.20 21.03 5.39
CA THR A 541 -2.47 21.25 6.82
C THR A 541 -2.75 19.92 7.51
N GLY A 542 -2.06 19.66 8.60
CA GLY A 542 -2.27 18.43 9.37
C GLY A 542 -1.59 18.53 10.72
N PHE A 543 -1.15 17.38 11.24
CA PHE A 543 -0.60 17.29 12.58
C PHE A 543 0.87 16.88 12.57
N ASP A 544 1.64 17.54 13.42
CA ASP A 544 3.04 17.24 13.69
C ASP A 544 3.14 16.14 14.77
N PHE A 545 4.31 15.50 14.88
CA PHE A 545 4.64 14.54 15.92
C PHE A 545 4.60 15.16 17.32
N ALA A 546 4.96 16.44 17.41
CA ALA A 546 5.04 17.20 18.65
C ALA A 546 4.64 18.66 18.39
N LYS A 547 4.66 19.49 19.45
CA LYS A 547 4.48 20.93 19.30
C LYS A 547 5.65 21.54 18.52
N HIS A 548 5.45 21.82 17.23
CA HIS A 548 6.49 22.29 16.31
C HIS A 548 7.25 23.53 16.80
N LYS A 549 6.59 24.43 17.55
CA LYS A 549 7.22 25.62 18.15
C LYS A 549 8.37 25.30 19.11
N ASN A 550 8.44 24.06 19.58
CA ASN A 550 9.50 23.57 20.46
C ASN A 550 10.67 22.93 19.69
N LEU A 551 10.62 22.88 18.35
CA LEU A 551 11.59 22.20 17.51
C LEU A 551 12.23 23.16 16.50
N GLY A 552 13.56 23.11 16.38
CA GLY A 552 14.32 23.98 15.48
C GLY A 552 14.06 23.76 13.97
N ARG A 553 13.41 22.64 13.61
CA ARG A 553 13.08 22.29 12.21
C ARG A 553 11.78 22.91 11.68
N GLY A 554 11.03 23.63 12.52
CA GLY A 554 9.70 24.12 12.16
C GLY A 554 8.67 23.00 12.03
N GLY A 555 7.51 23.32 11.46
CA GLY A 555 6.39 22.38 11.31
C GLY A 555 6.66 21.27 10.30
N VAL A 556 6.16 20.07 10.61
CA VAL A 556 6.12 18.91 9.72
C VAL A 556 4.72 18.30 9.84
N VAL A 557 4.11 17.93 8.72
CA VAL A 557 2.86 17.15 8.75
C VAL A 557 3.21 15.68 8.61
N SER A 558 2.82 14.88 9.60
CA SER A 558 2.95 13.42 9.58
C SER A 558 1.68 12.80 9.00
N SER A 559 1.85 11.89 8.03
CA SER A 559 0.70 11.21 7.42
C SER A 559 -0.01 10.33 8.41
N GLU A 560 0.75 9.61 9.24
CA GLU A 560 0.20 8.74 10.27
C GLU A 560 -0.52 9.57 11.34
N TRP A 561 0.12 10.55 11.99
CA TRP A 561 -0.50 11.32 13.08
C TRP A 561 -1.73 12.10 12.60
N THR A 562 -1.71 12.60 11.35
CA THR A 562 -2.88 13.25 10.76
C THR A 562 -4.03 12.27 10.55
N ALA A 563 -3.75 11.07 10.05
CA ALA A 563 -4.73 10.01 9.89
C ALA A 563 -5.32 9.52 11.22
N GLN A 564 -4.49 9.42 12.27
CA GLN A 564 -4.93 9.11 13.63
C GLN A 564 -5.95 10.14 14.15
N MET A 565 -5.67 11.43 13.92
CA MET A 565 -6.60 12.51 14.26
C MET A 565 -7.89 12.43 13.44
N ILE A 566 -7.83 12.11 12.14
CA ILE A 566 -9.02 11.93 11.31
C ILE A 566 -9.92 10.81 11.87
N VAL A 567 -9.36 9.65 12.22
CA VAL A 567 -10.12 8.55 12.84
C VAL A 567 -10.77 9.03 14.15
N SER A 568 -10.02 9.73 14.99
CA SER A 568 -10.53 10.25 16.28
C SER A 568 -11.65 11.29 16.10
N LEU A 569 -11.52 12.19 15.12
CA LEU A 569 -12.56 13.18 14.78
C LEU A 569 -13.83 12.49 14.28
N LYS A 570 -13.72 11.44 13.46
CA LYS A 570 -14.88 10.63 13.05
C LYS A 570 -15.55 9.95 14.25
N MET A 571 -14.76 9.44 15.21
CA MET A 571 -15.31 8.87 16.44
C MET A 571 -16.03 9.90 17.31
N MET A 572 -15.47 11.12 17.44
CA MET A 572 -16.14 12.22 18.13
C MET A 572 -17.45 12.62 17.44
N SER A 573 -17.47 12.64 16.11
CA SER A 573 -18.69 12.91 15.33
C SER A 573 -19.77 11.87 15.63
N ASN A 574 -19.45 10.58 15.54
CA ASN A 574 -20.38 9.49 15.86
C ASN A 574 -20.87 9.56 17.30
N PHE A 575 -19.98 9.86 18.25
CA PHE A 575 -20.35 10.01 19.66
C PHE A 575 -21.41 11.11 19.87
N TYR A 576 -21.29 12.25 19.18
CA TYR A 576 -22.31 13.31 19.28
C TYR A 576 -23.59 12.99 18.53
N LEU A 577 -23.52 12.23 17.43
CA LEU A 577 -24.72 11.68 16.78
C LEU A 577 -25.49 10.76 17.74
N ASP A 578 -24.79 9.89 18.46
CA ASP A 578 -25.40 8.98 19.45
C ASP A 578 -26.05 9.75 20.61
N LEU A 579 -25.55 10.94 20.93
CA LEU A 579 -26.14 11.86 21.92
C LEU A 579 -27.28 12.73 21.36
N GLY A 580 -27.52 12.72 20.05
CA GLY A 580 -28.50 13.57 19.38
C GLY A 580 -28.06 15.02 19.12
N ASP A 581 -26.78 15.34 19.32
CA ASP A 581 -26.19 16.66 19.06
C ASP A 581 -25.66 16.72 17.61
N ASN A 582 -26.56 16.94 16.66
CA ASN A 582 -26.25 16.99 15.23
C ASN A 582 -25.33 18.15 14.85
N GLU A 583 -25.40 19.27 15.56
CA GLU A 583 -24.56 20.44 15.28
C GLU A 583 -23.09 20.12 15.59
N LYS A 584 -22.83 19.62 16.81
CA LYS A 584 -21.47 19.27 17.22
C LYS A 584 -20.92 18.08 16.47
N ALA A 585 -21.77 17.10 16.16
CA ALA A 585 -21.42 16.01 15.27
C ALA A 585 -20.96 16.51 13.89
N GLY A 586 -21.68 17.48 13.31
CA GLY A 586 -21.33 18.13 12.05
C GLY A 586 -19.97 18.83 12.11
N VAL A 587 -19.70 19.58 13.18
CA VAL A 587 -18.40 20.25 13.38
C VAL A 587 -17.24 19.26 13.36
N TYR A 588 -17.35 18.14 14.06
CA TYR A 588 -16.31 17.10 14.07
C TYR A 588 -16.19 16.38 12.72
N TYR A 589 -17.31 16.13 12.05
CA TYR A 589 -17.33 15.54 10.72
C TYR A 589 -16.60 16.42 9.70
N ASP A 590 -16.91 17.71 9.67
CA ASP A 590 -16.31 18.68 8.74
C ASP A 590 -14.80 18.79 8.96
N LYS A 591 -14.35 18.79 10.23
CA LYS A 591 -12.92 18.72 10.57
C LYS A 591 -12.28 17.44 10.03
N ALA A 592 -12.92 16.28 10.23
CA ALA A 592 -12.40 15.01 9.72
C ALA A 592 -12.27 15.04 8.19
N GLN A 593 -13.27 15.57 7.48
CA GLN A 593 -13.25 15.70 6.03
C GLN A 593 -12.20 16.70 5.54
N PHE A 594 -12.00 17.80 6.25
CA PHE A 594 -10.93 18.76 5.98
C PHE A 594 -9.57 18.07 6.04
N TYR A 595 -9.22 17.45 7.16
CA TYR A 595 -7.90 16.81 7.31
C TYR A 595 -7.74 15.61 6.38
N LEU A 596 -8.81 14.87 6.08
CA LEU A 596 -8.75 13.79 5.08
C LEU A 596 -8.36 14.33 3.70
N ASN A 597 -9.00 15.41 3.27
CA ASN A 597 -8.66 16.09 2.02
C ASN A 597 -7.19 16.60 2.02
N GLU A 598 -6.69 17.09 3.17
CA GLU A 598 -5.29 17.50 3.30
C GLU A 598 -4.32 16.30 3.24
N LEU A 599 -4.66 15.19 3.89
CA LEU A 599 -3.86 13.96 3.87
C LEU A 599 -3.76 13.39 2.45
N GLU A 600 -4.86 13.42 1.68
CA GLU A 600 -4.88 12.90 0.31
C GLU A 600 -3.98 13.70 -0.65
N LYS A 601 -3.71 14.98 -0.38
CA LYS A 601 -2.70 15.77 -1.12
C LYS A 601 -1.30 15.19 -0.97
N MET A 602 -1.04 14.46 0.11
CA MET A 602 0.26 13.83 0.37
C MET A 602 0.44 12.49 -0.35
N VAL A 603 -0.57 11.97 -1.06
CA VAL A 603 -0.42 10.69 -1.78
C VAL A 603 0.62 10.84 -2.89
N ILE A 604 1.65 9.99 -2.79
CA ILE A 604 2.78 9.90 -3.71
C ILE A 604 2.69 8.63 -4.55
N THR A 605 3.34 8.64 -5.70
CA THR A 605 3.48 7.44 -6.53
C THR A 605 4.72 6.68 -6.11
N SER A 606 4.58 5.39 -5.84
CA SER A 606 5.70 4.51 -5.51
C SER A 606 6.82 4.61 -6.56
N PRO A 607 8.09 4.82 -6.13
CA PRO A 607 9.22 4.93 -7.05
C PRO A 607 9.77 3.57 -7.50
N SER A 608 9.57 2.49 -6.74
CA SER A 608 10.25 1.22 -7.03
C SER A 608 9.54 0.37 -8.08
N ARG A 609 10.18 -0.77 -8.37
CA ARG A 609 9.61 -1.81 -9.21
C ARG A 609 8.54 -2.64 -8.52
N SER A 610 8.70 -2.93 -7.24
CA SER A 610 7.71 -3.70 -6.47
C SER A 610 6.43 -2.92 -6.29
N GLY A 611 6.49 -1.63 -6.01
CA GLY A 611 5.27 -0.83 -5.79
C GLY A 611 4.55 -0.40 -7.07
N GLN A 612 5.10 -0.67 -8.26
CA GLN A 612 4.40 -0.51 -9.56
C GLN A 612 3.70 0.85 -9.76
N GLY A 613 4.26 1.94 -9.20
CA GLY A 613 3.67 3.27 -9.29
C GLY A 613 2.35 3.43 -8.53
N GLY A 614 1.97 2.47 -7.68
CA GLY A 614 0.82 2.53 -6.79
C GLY A 614 0.89 3.73 -5.86
N GLY A 615 -0.28 4.26 -5.50
CA GLY A 615 -0.41 5.32 -4.51
C GLY A 615 -0.01 4.80 -3.13
N CYS A 616 0.85 5.55 -2.44
CA CYS A 616 1.20 5.32 -1.04
C CYS A 616 1.38 6.69 -0.37
N LEU A 617 1.38 6.69 0.96
CA LEU A 617 1.68 7.91 1.73
C LEU A 617 3.15 7.90 2.16
N PRO A 618 3.83 9.06 2.13
CA PRO A 618 5.10 9.19 2.82
C PRO A 618 4.89 9.11 4.33
N TYR A 619 5.98 9.01 5.09
CA TYR A 619 5.86 9.08 6.55
C TYR A 619 5.48 10.50 7.01
N ALA A 620 6.08 11.51 6.38
CA ALA A 620 5.87 12.91 6.69
C ALA A 620 6.21 13.80 5.48
N THR A 621 5.86 15.10 5.56
CA THR A 621 6.21 16.09 4.54
C THR A 621 7.71 16.36 4.41
N GLN A 622 8.51 15.95 5.40
CA GLN A 622 9.97 16.09 5.41
C GLN A 622 10.64 14.75 5.78
N GLY A 623 11.61 14.34 4.98
CA GLY A 623 12.47 13.19 5.28
C GLY A 623 13.63 13.57 6.21
N ASN A 624 14.07 12.62 7.04
CA ASN A 624 15.12 12.83 8.05
C ASN A 624 14.86 14.02 8.98
N ALA A 625 13.60 14.26 9.34
CA ALA A 625 13.17 15.32 10.25
C ALA A 625 13.17 14.82 11.71
N ASP A 626 13.60 15.65 12.65
CA ASP A 626 13.57 15.31 14.08
C ASP A 626 12.12 15.21 14.60
N THR A 627 11.68 14.07 15.09
CA THR A 627 10.29 13.95 15.57
C THR A 627 10.03 14.67 16.89
N GLY A 628 11.08 15.06 17.62
CA GLY A 628 10.96 15.53 19.00
C GLY A 628 10.85 14.40 20.02
N HIS A 629 10.91 13.13 19.58
CA HIS A 629 10.75 11.95 20.42
C HIS A 629 12.01 11.06 20.48
N GLY A 630 13.16 11.60 20.07
CA GLY A 630 14.46 10.92 20.15
C GLY A 630 14.84 10.11 18.90
N TRP A 631 14.06 10.20 17.82
CA TRP A 631 14.33 9.57 16.54
C TRP A 631 13.88 10.47 15.37
N ARG A 632 14.27 10.13 14.14
CA ARG A 632 14.05 10.95 12.95
C ARG A 632 13.18 10.22 11.93
N THR A 633 12.39 10.97 11.17
CA THR A 633 11.60 10.42 10.07
C THR A 633 12.51 9.71 9.05
N PRO A 634 12.00 8.67 8.35
CA PRO A 634 12.73 8.03 7.26
C PRO A 634 13.29 9.05 6.25
N GLY A 635 14.45 8.76 5.70
CA GLY A 635 15.10 9.59 4.69
C GLY A 635 14.49 9.38 3.29
N GLY A 636 14.75 10.33 2.39
CA GLY A 636 14.31 10.30 0.99
C GLY A 636 13.15 11.25 0.69
N LYS A 637 13.00 11.63 -0.59
CA LYS A 637 11.96 12.56 -1.06
C LYS A 637 10.67 11.85 -1.49
N ASP A 638 10.78 10.60 -1.92
CA ASP A 638 9.69 9.78 -2.44
C ASP A 638 9.56 8.47 -1.65
N THR A 639 9.81 8.53 -0.34
CA THR A 639 9.84 7.34 0.51
C THR A 639 8.44 6.93 0.92
N GLY A 640 7.95 5.81 0.40
CA GLY A 640 6.67 5.23 0.80
C GLY A 640 6.75 4.63 2.20
N SER A 641 5.75 4.92 3.03
CA SER A 641 5.65 4.44 4.41
C SER A 641 4.50 3.46 4.59
N VAL A 642 4.79 2.31 5.18
CA VAL A 642 3.76 1.37 5.60
C VAL A 642 2.80 1.99 6.60
N SER A 643 3.30 2.58 7.69
CA SER A 643 2.42 3.10 8.75
C SER A 643 1.56 4.25 8.24
N GLY A 644 2.16 5.18 7.49
CA GLY A 644 1.46 6.30 6.86
C GLY A 644 0.37 5.81 5.90
N THR A 645 0.67 4.78 5.10
CA THR A 645 -0.29 4.21 4.15
C THR A 645 -1.41 3.43 4.85
N ALA A 646 -1.08 2.60 5.85
CA ALA A 646 -2.05 1.82 6.60
C ALA A 646 -3.03 2.73 7.36
N TYR A 647 -2.53 3.74 8.06
CA TYR A 647 -3.39 4.73 8.69
C TYR A 647 -4.19 5.57 7.70
N GLY A 648 -3.63 5.88 6.52
CA GLY A 648 -4.39 6.49 5.43
C GLY A 648 -5.61 5.66 5.05
N VAL A 649 -5.44 4.34 4.90
CA VAL A 649 -6.55 3.41 4.63
C VAL A 649 -7.56 3.43 5.79
N PHE A 650 -7.10 3.40 7.04
CA PHE A 650 -8.00 3.46 8.20
C PHE A 650 -8.79 4.78 8.24
N ALA A 651 -8.14 5.91 7.98
CA ALA A 651 -8.76 7.22 7.94
C ALA A 651 -9.79 7.33 6.82
N ILE A 652 -9.50 6.84 5.61
CA ILE A 652 -10.46 6.83 4.49
C ILE A 652 -11.67 5.97 4.85
N LYS A 653 -11.45 4.73 5.30
CA LYS A 653 -12.52 3.78 5.65
C LYS A 653 -13.26 4.12 6.96
N GLY A 654 -12.73 5.03 7.78
CA GLY A 654 -13.28 5.31 9.11
C GLY A 654 -13.11 4.14 10.09
N TYR A 655 -12.05 3.35 9.93
CA TYR A 655 -11.76 2.19 10.77
C TYR A 655 -10.98 2.59 12.03
N ASN A 656 -11.43 2.12 13.19
CA ASN A 656 -10.68 2.25 14.44
C ASN A 656 -9.79 1.02 14.65
N PRO A 657 -8.45 1.16 14.55
CA PRO A 657 -7.53 0.02 14.67
C PRO A 657 -7.35 -0.52 16.09
N LEU A 658 -7.88 0.18 17.10
CA LEU A 658 -7.75 -0.16 18.53
C LEU A 658 -9.05 -0.76 19.12
N LYS A 659 -9.99 -1.19 18.27
CA LYS A 659 -11.22 -1.87 18.69
C LYS A 659 -11.50 -3.10 17.83
N LEU A 660 -12.25 -4.05 18.38
CA LEU A 660 -12.90 -5.07 17.59
C LEU A 660 -14.10 -4.43 16.87
N PRO A 661 -14.43 -4.86 15.63
CA PRO A 661 -15.68 -4.46 15.00
C PRO A 661 -16.86 -4.83 15.92
N PRO A 662 -17.91 -4.00 15.99
CA PRO A 662 -19.12 -4.40 16.70
C PRO A 662 -19.65 -5.71 16.10
N THR A 663 -20.01 -6.67 16.95
CA THR A 663 -20.67 -7.90 16.50
C THR A 663 -22.01 -7.53 15.87
N GLU A 664 -22.21 -7.84 14.58
CA GLU A 664 -23.54 -7.80 13.98
C GLU A 664 -24.42 -8.80 14.74
N ASN A 665 -25.37 -8.27 15.53
CA ASN A 665 -26.39 -9.06 16.23
C ASN A 665 -27.59 -9.32 15.34
#